data_AF-A0A7C2E5X0-F1
#
_entry.id   AF-A0A7C2E5X0-F1
#
_cell.length_a   1.000
_cell.length_b   1.000
_cell.length_c   1.000
_cell.angle_alpha   90.00
_cell.angle_beta   90.00
_cell.angle_gamma   90.00
#
_symmetry.space_group_name_H-M   'P 1'
#
loop_
_entity.id
_entity.type
_entity.pdbx_description
1 polymer ?
#
loop_
_entity_poly.entity_id
_entity_poly.type
_entity_poly.pdbx_seq_one_letter_code
_entity_poly.pdbx_strand_id
1 'polypeptide(L)'
;MHRWGGTTVRLRLWLLVLFVLLFILAPTLARWYTDWLWFGELGYRRVFWVPLLSRIGVTVVVGGALFLLFALNFRPLLPRPDLDIIDVAPRGRRRFRRPLLRGGSALIWWLLGLLALVVGLAASARWAMFQQFVHTRSFGAADPLFGADIGFYVFRLPVYQYLEGALFGWLVVIFLIVAAGYYLRYASQMMRGLWALPGGARAHLSLLAGLILLVRGWGFWLDAYGLLYSPRGAIFGATYTDVHAVLPVLRLLTVLFIVAAVLLFANIRARTIRFAVLTVLVIALAWAAGLGLYPRFVQQFRVAPNELTVETPYIRYGITGTLRAFGLDRVREQGFSAEAVTAEVVERNRATIDNVRLWDYRPLLSAYRQLQTLRPYYVFGDVDIDRYRIEGAQRQVMLAARELDSGRLTAQARTWVNEHLIYTHGYGLVMSPVNRISEEGMPEFFLKDIPPAAVRGLTVTRPQIYFGEHTARYVIVDTGVQELDYPSGDENVYTTYQGRGGIRLSALRRLAFAYRFGDFKLLLSRDVTARSRLLFARDISTRLRRLAPFLTYDTDPYLVLVGGRLVWIIDAYTTSSRYPFATPLEGINYIRNSVKAVVDAYDGTVDFYIVDPGDPIVDSLSGIFPELFKPVSAMPADIGAHLRYPVDMFEIQARVYATFHMRDPRVFYNREDVWTIPTELFGSETVPVEPYYVTMRLGSEARPEFILILPFAPANRDNMIAWMAARNDAPSYGELVVYRFPKERLAFGPMQVESRINQDPVISQQLTLWNQEGSRVIRGNLLVIPLEDTLMYVEPLFLQAERSTLPELKRVIVASGPRIVMAESLDAALSQLLGRAPGPAQPTSPGPSGGRPDELIRQARETYERAQRLLRQGDFTGYAREIERLGTLLRELEQALRP
;
A
#
# COMPACT_ATOMS: atom_id res chain seq x y z
N MET A 1 34.35 -61.69 24.67
CA MET A 1 33.25 -61.07 23.91
C MET A 1 32.55 -59.99 24.75
N HIS A 2 32.99 -58.72 24.76
CA HIS A 2 32.23 -57.60 25.40
C HIS A 2 32.77 -56.19 25.07
N ARG A 3 33.15 -55.92 23.81
CA ARG A 3 33.60 -54.57 23.37
C ARG A 3 33.00 -54.07 22.05
N TRP A 4 31.94 -54.70 21.54
CA TRP A 4 31.28 -54.33 20.27
C TRP A 4 29.86 -53.74 20.43
N GLY A 5 29.39 -53.49 21.66
CA GLY A 5 28.06 -52.92 21.93
C GLY A 5 28.00 -51.39 22.02
N GLY A 6 29.14 -50.70 22.21
CA GLY A 6 29.15 -49.25 22.42
C GLY A 6 29.06 -48.40 21.14
N THR A 7 29.58 -48.92 20.02
CA THR A 7 29.57 -48.24 18.71
C THR A 7 28.21 -48.33 18.02
N THR A 8 27.51 -49.45 18.14
CA THR A 8 26.17 -49.65 17.56
C THR A 8 25.09 -48.81 18.26
N VAL A 9 25.18 -48.65 19.58
CA VAL A 9 24.29 -47.76 20.35
C VAL A 9 24.51 -46.29 20.02
N ARG A 10 25.78 -45.86 19.88
CA ARG A 10 26.10 -44.48 19.44
C ARG A 10 25.62 -44.22 18.02
N LEU A 11 25.79 -45.17 17.09
CA LEU A 11 25.28 -45.04 15.72
C LEU A 11 23.76 -44.93 15.68
N ARG A 12 23.03 -45.76 16.44
CA ARG A 12 21.56 -45.68 16.56
C ARG A 12 21.10 -44.35 17.17
N LEU A 13 21.82 -43.84 18.17
CA LEU A 13 21.54 -42.53 18.77
C LEU A 13 21.76 -41.40 17.75
N TRP A 14 22.86 -41.42 16.99
CA TRP A 14 23.12 -40.44 15.93
C TRP A 14 22.08 -40.50 14.81
N LEU A 15 21.64 -41.69 14.42
CA LEU A 15 20.56 -41.87 13.44
C LEU A 15 19.21 -41.35 13.96
N LEU A 16 18.90 -41.59 15.24
CA LEU A 16 17.70 -41.05 15.88
C LEU A 16 17.76 -39.52 15.96
N VAL A 17 18.88 -38.95 16.37
CA VAL A 17 19.09 -37.50 16.43
C VAL A 17 18.99 -36.89 15.04
N LEU A 18 19.60 -37.51 14.02
CA LEU A 18 19.49 -37.07 12.64
C LEU A 18 18.04 -37.14 12.14
N PHE A 19 17.31 -38.21 12.47
CA PHE A 19 15.91 -38.36 12.10
C PHE A 19 15.04 -37.29 12.76
N VAL A 20 15.18 -37.06 14.07
CA VAL A 20 14.46 -36.01 14.80
C VAL A 20 14.79 -34.63 14.25
N LEU A 21 16.08 -34.36 13.98
CA LEU A 21 16.53 -33.10 13.39
C LEU A 21 15.94 -32.89 12.00
N LEU A 22 15.98 -33.92 11.15
CA LEU A 22 15.42 -33.88 9.80
C LEU A 22 13.90 -33.73 9.83
N PHE A 23 13.22 -34.37 10.78
CA PHE A 23 11.78 -34.22 10.98
C PHE A 23 11.40 -32.79 11.39
N ILE A 24 12.18 -32.17 12.28
CA ILE A 24 11.99 -30.76 12.71
C ILE A 24 12.33 -29.78 11.58
N LEU A 25 13.36 -30.07 10.78
CA LEU A 25 13.81 -29.19 9.69
C LEU A 25 13.03 -29.38 8.39
N ALA A 26 12.41 -30.55 8.17
CA ALA A 26 11.67 -30.86 6.94
C ALA A 26 10.61 -29.82 6.56
N PRO A 27 9.76 -29.29 7.47
CA PRO A 27 8.85 -28.20 7.14
C PRO A 27 9.54 -26.96 6.61
N THR A 28 10.63 -26.57 7.26
CA THR A 28 11.40 -25.37 6.92
C THR A 28 12.08 -25.55 5.57
N LEU A 29 12.68 -26.71 5.33
CA LEU A 29 13.33 -27.04 4.06
C LEU A 29 12.33 -27.16 2.91
N ALA A 30 11.17 -27.77 3.14
CA ALA A 30 10.10 -27.86 2.15
C ALA A 30 9.57 -26.47 1.77
N ARG A 31 9.30 -25.61 2.76
CA ARG A 31 8.91 -24.20 2.51
C ARG A 31 10.00 -23.44 1.77
N TRP A 32 11.25 -23.56 2.19
CA TRP A 32 12.38 -22.89 1.56
C TRP A 32 12.57 -23.31 0.10
N TYR A 33 12.51 -24.62 -0.19
CA TYR A 33 12.65 -25.15 -1.55
C TYR A 33 11.47 -24.75 -2.45
N THR A 34 10.24 -24.84 -1.93
CA THR A 34 9.04 -24.43 -2.69
C THR A 34 9.00 -22.93 -2.97
N ASP A 35 9.51 -22.10 -2.04
CA ASP A 35 9.65 -20.65 -2.23
C ASP A 35 10.70 -20.33 -3.28
N TRP A 36 11.86 -20.99 -3.20
CA TRP A 36 12.92 -20.86 -4.20
C TRP A 36 12.42 -21.21 -5.62
N LEU A 37 11.59 -22.25 -5.75
CA LEU A 37 10.96 -22.60 -7.03
C LEU A 37 9.99 -21.51 -7.52
N TRP A 38 9.22 -20.91 -6.62
CA TRP A 38 8.25 -19.85 -6.94
C TRP A 38 8.92 -18.56 -7.38
N PHE A 39 9.93 -18.07 -6.65
CA PHE A 39 10.73 -16.94 -7.11
C PHE A 39 11.46 -17.24 -8.43
N GLY A 40 11.82 -18.50 -8.66
CA GLY A 40 12.41 -18.95 -9.91
C GLY A 40 11.46 -19.02 -11.10
N GLU A 41 10.17 -19.25 -10.85
CA GLU A 41 9.12 -19.24 -11.88
C GLU A 41 8.81 -17.83 -12.34
N LEU A 42 8.80 -16.87 -11.41
CA LEU A 42 8.59 -15.45 -11.69
C LEU A 42 9.82 -14.72 -12.29
N GLY A 43 10.99 -15.37 -12.34
CA GLY A 43 12.23 -14.75 -12.81
C GLY A 43 13.00 -13.93 -11.76
N TYR A 44 12.48 -13.80 -10.52
CA TYR A 44 13.07 -12.97 -9.46
C TYR A 44 13.86 -13.77 -8.41
N ARG A 45 14.69 -14.73 -8.83
CA ARG A 45 15.48 -15.58 -7.90
C ARG A 45 16.38 -14.79 -6.98
N ARG A 46 16.90 -13.64 -7.44
CA ARG A 46 17.76 -12.78 -6.65
C ARG A 46 17.04 -12.19 -5.45
N VAL A 47 15.75 -11.91 -5.56
CA VAL A 47 14.92 -11.38 -4.45
C VAL A 47 14.78 -12.39 -3.32
N PHE A 48 14.89 -13.69 -3.61
CA PHE A 48 14.97 -14.75 -2.59
C PHE A 48 16.34 -14.81 -1.91
N TRP A 49 17.43 -14.75 -2.69
CA TRP A 49 18.79 -14.93 -2.18
C TRP A 49 19.34 -13.71 -1.44
N VAL A 50 19.05 -12.50 -1.90
CA VAL A 50 19.59 -11.27 -1.31
C VAL A 50 19.23 -11.15 0.17
N PRO A 51 17.96 -11.26 0.60
CA PRO A 51 17.62 -11.23 2.03
C PRO A 51 18.30 -12.33 2.83
N LEU A 52 18.39 -13.55 2.30
CA LEU A 52 19.01 -14.68 2.97
C LEU A 52 20.51 -14.47 3.18
N LEU A 53 21.24 -14.13 2.11
CA LEU A 53 22.67 -13.86 2.16
C LEU A 53 22.98 -12.62 3.01
N SER A 54 22.13 -11.60 2.96
CA SER A 54 22.26 -10.41 3.82
C SER A 54 22.07 -10.76 5.29
N ARG A 55 21.08 -11.58 5.63
CA ARG A 55 20.86 -12.06 7.00
C ARG A 55 22.06 -12.87 7.52
N ILE A 56 22.60 -13.76 6.70
CA ILE A 56 23.81 -14.52 7.03
C ILE A 56 25.00 -13.57 7.21
N GLY A 57 25.21 -12.63 6.28
CA GLY A 57 26.29 -11.65 6.34
C GLY A 57 26.22 -10.79 7.61
N VAL A 58 25.05 -10.24 7.94
CA VAL A 58 24.83 -9.47 9.17
C VAL A 58 25.06 -10.34 10.41
N THR A 59 24.59 -11.59 10.41
CA THR A 59 24.81 -12.53 11.53
C THR A 59 26.29 -12.77 11.76
N VAL A 60 27.05 -13.03 10.69
CA VAL A 60 28.49 -13.29 10.76
C VAL A 60 29.26 -12.05 11.18
N VAL A 61 28.94 -10.87 10.63
CA VAL A 61 29.63 -9.62 10.96
C VAL A 61 29.34 -9.18 12.39
N VAL A 62 28.07 -9.08 12.78
CA VAL A 62 27.67 -8.60 14.12
C VAL A 62 28.00 -9.65 15.18
N GLY A 63 27.66 -10.92 14.93
CA GLY A 63 27.97 -12.03 15.84
C GLY A 63 29.47 -12.25 15.96
N GLY A 64 30.23 -12.19 14.86
CA GLY A 64 31.68 -12.28 14.87
C GLY A 64 32.34 -11.13 15.65
N ALA A 65 31.91 -9.89 15.44
CA ALA A 65 32.38 -8.74 16.18
C ALA A 65 32.10 -8.87 17.69
N LEU A 66 30.89 -9.31 18.06
CA LEU A 66 30.54 -9.53 19.47
C LEU A 66 31.30 -10.70 20.10
N PHE A 67 31.50 -11.80 19.35
CA PHE A 67 32.31 -12.92 19.82
C PHE A 67 33.74 -12.49 20.08
N LEU A 68 34.35 -11.70 19.19
CA LEU A 68 35.68 -11.12 19.40
C LEU A 68 35.69 -10.22 20.64
N LEU A 69 34.66 -9.38 20.82
CA LEU A 69 34.53 -8.52 21.99
C LEU A 69 34.46 -9.35 23.28
N PHE A 70 33.65 -10.40 23.32
CA PHE A 70 33.63 -11.34 24.44
C PHE A 70 34.99 -12.02 24.63
N ALA A 71 35.61 -12.50 23.55
CA ALA A 71 36.84 -13.26 23.63
C ALA A 71 38.00 -12.46 24.23
N LEU A 72 38.12 -11.19 23.86
CA LEU A 72 39.15 -10.31 24.41
C LEU A 72 38.93 -10.05 25.90
N ASN A 73 37.68 -9.86 26.34
CA ASN A 73 37.35 -9.46 27.72
C ASN A 73 37.23 -10.64 28.70
N PHE A 74 36.80 -11.83 28.27
CA PHE A 74 36.65 -12.99 29.15
C PHE A 74 37.95 -13.79 29.34
N ARG A 75 38.93 -13.66 28.43
CA ARG A 75 40.23 -14.35 28.50
C ARG A 75 40.97 -14.22 29.85
N PRO A 76 41.01 -13.05 30.53
CA PRO A 76 41.69 -12.90 31.83
C PRO A 76 41.01 -13.62 33.01
N LEU A 77 39.72 -13.96 32.88
CA LEU A 77 38.92 -14.60 33.92
C LEU A 77 39.02 -16.13 33.88
N LEU A 78 39.48 -16.70 32.75
CA LEU A 78 39.65 -18.14 32.60
C LEU A 78 40.82 -18.65 33.46
N PRO A 79 40.68 -19.84 34.10
CA PRO A 79 41.76 -20.44 34.88
C PRO A 79 42.99 -20.68 34.00
N ARG A 80 44.17 -20.20 34.41
CA ARG A 80 45.43 -20.61 33.80
C ARG A 80 45.81 -21.99 34.33
N PRO A 81 46.23 -22.95 33.48
CA PRO A 81 46.93 -24.12 33.98
C PRO A 81 48.29 -23.66 34.56
N ASP A 82 48.61 -24.21 35.72
CA ASP A 82 49.86 -24.11 36.48
C ASP A 82 50.03 -22.94 37.46
N LEU A 83 49.85 -23.30 38.73
CA LEU A 83 50.80 -22.97 39.78
C LEU A 83 51.22 -24.31 40.41
N ASP A 84 52.45 -24.76 40.14
CA ASP A 84 53.12 -25.75 40.99
C ASP A 84 53.37 -25.06 42.34
N ILE A 85 52.47 -25.30 43.28
CA ILE A 85 52.64 -24.87 44.67
C ILE A 85 53.69 -25.82 45.26
N ILE A 86 54.94 -25.35 45.39
CA ILE A 86 55.95 -26.04 46.19
C ILE A 86 55.59 -25.79 47.65
N ASP A 87 55.03 -26.82 48.28
CA ASP A 87 54.68 -26.85 49.69
C ASP A 87 55.95 -27.09 50.52
N VAL A 88 56.40 -26.09 51.30
CA VAL A 88 57.52 -26.25 52.25
C VAL A 88 56.93 -26.65 53.61
N ALA A 89 56.47 -27.89 53.70
CA ALA A 89 56.07 -28.51 54.96
C ALA A 89 56.69 -29.93 55.08
N PRO A 90 57.49 -30.20 56.12
CA PRO A 90 58.09 -31.50 56.33
C PRO A 90 57.11 -32.43 57.07
N ARG A 91 56.19 -33.06 56.32
CA ARG A 91 55.64 -34.43 56.54
C ARG A 91 54.33 -34.63 55.78
N GLY A 92 54.33 -35.65 54.91
CA GLY A 92 53.11 -36.28 54.40
C GLY A 92 52.57 -35.75 53.08
N ARG A 93 53.01 -36.33 51.96
CA ARG A 93 52.47 -36.09 50.61
C ARG A 93 50.98 -36.49 50.54
N ARG A 94 50.06 -35.54 50.66
CA ARG A 94 48.72 -35.64 50.05
C ARG A 94 48.64 -34.65 48.89
N ARG A 95 48.78 -35.17 47.65
CA ARG A 95 48.47 -34.43 46.42
C ARG A 95 46.96 -34.15 46.39
N PHE A 96 46.53 -33.00 46.91
CA PHE A 96 45.18 -32.50 46.63
C PHE A 96 45.16 -31.93 45.22
N ARG A 97 45.11 -32.83 44.21
CA ARG A 97 44.67 -32.44 42.88
C ARG A 97 43.20 -32.04 43.01
N ARG A 98 42.88 -30.74 43.05
CA ARG A 98 41.54 -30.33 42.65
C ARG A 98 41.35 -30.86 41.23
N PRO A 99 40.32 -31.66 40.93
CA PRO A 99 39.98 -31.97 39.56
C PRO A 99 39.48 -30.68 38.94
N LEU A 100 40.41 -29.87 38.43
CA LEU A 100 40.09 -28.71 37.63
C LEU A 100 39.36 -29.27 36.41
N LEU A 101 38.10 -28.86 36.23
CA LEU A 101 37.26 -29.18 35.08
C LEU A 101 38.03 -28.80 33.80
N ARG A 102 38.81 -29.73 33.24
CA ARG A 102 39.56 -29.55 31.99
C ARG A 102 38.65 -29.26 30.78
N GLY A 103 37.32 -29.32 30.94
CA GLY A 103 36.31 -28.91 29.96
C GLY A 103 35.57 -27.58 30.26
N GLY A 104 35.81 -26.93 31.41
CA GLY A 104 35.03 -25.74 31.81
C GLY A 104 35.28 -24.50 30.95
N SER A 105 36.52 -24.28 30.49
CA SER A 105 36.86 -23.16 29.60
C SER A 105 36.31 -23.35 28.18
N ALA A 106 36.34 -24.57 27.65
CA ALA A 106 35.74 -24.89 26.37
C ALA A 106 34.22 -24.67 26.36
N LEU A 107 33.53 -25.07 27.44
CA LEU A 107 32.10 -24.81 27.61
C LEU A 107 31.79 -23.31 27.62
N ILE A 108 32.59 -22.49 28.30
CA ILE A 108 32.42 -21.03 28.31
C ILE A 108 32.58 -20.44 26.89
N TRP A 109 33.59 -20.87 26.14
CA TRP A 109 33.78 -20.43 24.76
C TRP A 109 32.60 -20.82 23.86
N TRP A 110 32.07 -22.03 24.03
CA TRP A 110 30.86 -22.49 23.34
C TRP A 110 29.64 -21.64 23.70
N LEU A 111 29.42 -21.34 24.98
CA LEU A 111 28.30 -20.51 25.43
C LEU A 111 28.42 -19.07 24.92
N LEU A 112 29.62 -18.48 24.92
CA LEU A 112 29.85 -17.13 24.35
C LEU A 112 29.66 -17.12 22.83
N GLY A 113 30.11 -18.16 22.13
CA GLY A 113 29.86 -18.35 20.71
C GLY A 113 28.37 -18.48 20.39
N LEU A 114 27.64 -19.27 21.19
CA LEU A 114 26.20 -19.43 21.05
C LEU A 114 25.47 -18.10 21.32
N LEU A 115 25.84 -17.38 22.36
CA LEU A 115 25.27 -16.06 22.66
C LEU A 115 25.53 -15.08 21.51
N ALA A 116 26.76 -15.02 21.01
CA ALA A 116 27.11 -14.17 19.89
C ALA A 116 26.34 -14.52 18.61
N LEU A 117 26.11 -15.82 18.35
CA LEU A 117 25.27 -16.29 17.24
C LEU A 117 23.81 -15.85 17.41
N VAL A 118 23.23 -15.99 18.61
CA VAL A 118 21.85 -15.57 18.90
C VAL A 118 21.69 -14.07 18.66
N VAL A 119 22.67 -13.27 19.10
CA VAL A 119 22.65 -11.81 18.89
C VAL A 119 22.83 -11.45 17.42
N GLY A 120 23.73 -12.12 16.71
CA GLY A 120 23.88 -11.96 15.26
C GLY A 120 22.59 -12.30 14.51
N LEU A 121 21.90 -13.38 14.90
CA LEU A 121 20.60 -13.76 14.34
C LEU A 121 19.54 -12.69 14.62
N ALA A 122 19.51 -12.13 15.84
CA ALA A 122 18.61 -11.02 16.17
C ALA A 122 18.91 -9.76 15.34
N ALA A 123 20.19 -9.44 15.09
CA ALA A 123 20.61 -8.35 14.23
C ALA A 123 20.18 -8.54 12.77
N SER A 124 20.20 -9.79 12.29
CA SER A 124 19.86 -10.15 10.91
C SER A 124 18.43 -9.77 10.53
N ALA A 125 17.50 -9.65 11.49
CA ALA A 125 16.15 -9.17 11.24
C ALA A 125 16.14 -7.77 10.58
N ARG A 126 17.19 -6.96 10.82
CA ARG A 126 17.37 -5.61 10.27
C ARG A 126 18.22 -5.58 8.99
N TRP A 127 18.35 -6.70 8.27
CA TRP A 127 19.17 -6.79 7.06
C TRP A 127 18.89 -5.68 6.02
N ALA A 128 17.62 -5.27 5.86
CA ALA A 128 17.23 -4.22 4.90
C ALA A 128 17.89 -2.87 5.25
N MET A 129 17.95 -2.51 6.53
CA MET A 129 18.64 -1.31 7.03
C MET A 129 20.13 -1.32 6.64
N PHE A 130 20.81 -2.45 6.81
CA PHE A 130 22.22 -2.58 6.43
C PHE A 130 22.43 -2.57 4.91
N GLN A 131 21.51 -3.14 4.13
CA GLN A 131 21.58 -3.10 2.67
C GLN A 131 21.38 -1.68 2.12
N GLN A 132 20.42 -0.93 2.67
CA GLN A 132 20.19 0.47 2.33
C GLN A 132 21.37 1.38 2.74
N PHE A 133 22.06 1.05 3.84
CA PHE A 133 23.31 1.71 4.20
C PHE A 133 24.42 1.53 3.16
N VAL A 134 24.53 0.34 2.57
CA VAL A 134 25.50 0.07 1.49
C VAL A 134 25.06 0.75 0.19
N HIS A 135 23.77 0.73 -0.13
CA HIS A 135 23.19 1.31 -1.34
C HIS A 135 22.57 2.69 -1.07
N THR A 136 23.26 3.53 -0.30
CA THR A 136 22.75 4.87 0.06
C THR A 136 22.66 5.76 -1.18
N ARG A 137 21.57 6.54 -1.27
CA ARG A 137 21.34 7.57 -2.28
C ARG A 137 21.14 8.94 -1.62
N SER A 138 21.44 10.00 -2.38
CA SER A 138 21.19 11.38 -1.94
C SER A 138 19.77 11.78 -2.29
N PHE A 139 19.14 12.55 -1.41
CA PHE A 139 17.82 13.14 -1.66
C PHE A 139 17.89 14.45 -2.45
N GLY A 140 19.09 15.00 -2.69
CA GLY A 140 19.26 16.31 -3.33
C GLY A 140 18.76 17.47 -2.46
N ALA A 141 18.43 17.21 -1.19
CA ALA A 141 17.96 18.19 -0.22
C ALA A 141 18.69 17.98 1.10
N ALA A 142 19.14 19.08 1.70
CA ALA A 142 19.81 19.08 2.99
C ALA A 142 18.87 19.56 4.10
N ASP A 143 19.10 19.08 5.31
CA ASP A 143 18.40 19.57 6.49
C ASP A 143 18.89 21.01 6.83
N PRO A 144 17.98 21.89 7.28
CA PRO A 144 18.32 23.30 7.51
C PRO A 144 19.15 23.55 8.77
N LEU A 145 19.34 22.55 9.66
CA LEU A 145 20.03 22.74 10.94
C LEU A 145 21.50 22.29 10.90
N PHE A 146 21.76 21.11 10.34
CA PHE A 146 23.08 20.48 10.26
C PHE A 146 23.67 20.48 8.84
N GLY A 147 22.88 20.80 7.81
CA GLY A 147 23.34 20.82 6.42
C GLY A 147 23.64 19.44 5.84
N ALA A 148 23.18 18.37 6.49
CA ALA A 148 23.33 17.00 6.05
C ALA A 148 22.22 16.64 5.05
N ASP A 149 22.58 15.89 4.00
CA ASP A 149 21.60 15.35 3.06
C ASP A 149 20.56 14.48 3.77
N ILE A 150 19.31 14.54 3.35
CA ILE A 150 18.21 13.77 3.98
C ILE A 150 18.47 12.25 3.91
N GLY A 151 19.21 11.78 2.92
CA GLY A 151 19.67 10.39 2.81
C GLY A 151 20.58 9.95 3.96
N PHE A 152 21.29 10.86 4.64
CA PHE A 152 21.99 10.54 5.89
C PHE A 152 21.01 10.05 6.96
N TYR A 153 19.86 10.71 7.10
CA TYR A 153 18.88 10.41 8.13
C TYR A 153 18.06 9.15 7.82
N VAL A 154 17.73 8.94 6.56
CA VAL A 154 16.96 7.78 6.10
C VAL A 154 17.83 6.51 6.09
N PHE A 155 19.08 6.59 5.60
CA PHE A 155 19.90 5.41 5.34
C PHE A 155 21.04 5.17 6.34
N ARG A 156 21.72 6.23 6.83
CA ARG A 156 22.95 6.10 7.62
C ARG A 156 22.73 6.17 9.13
N LEU A 157 21.98 7.17 9.58
CA LEU A 157 21.68 7.40 10.99
C LEU A 157 21.08 6.16 11.70
N PRO A 158 20.17 5.38 11.09
CA PRO A 158 19.63 4.18 11.73
C PRO A 158 20.69 3.13 12.04
N VAL A 159 21.70 2.99 11.15
CA VAL A 159 22.82 2.06 11.37
C VAL A 159 23.70 2.55 12.50
N TYR A 160 24.04 3.84 12.53
CA TYR A 160 24.85 4.41 13.61
C TYR A 160 24.16 4.31 14.97
N GLN A 161 22.86 4.60 15.04
CA GLN A 161 22.04 4.44 16.25
C GLN A 161 21.97 2.97 16.70
N TYR A 162 21.84 2.03 15.75
CA TYR A 162 21.85 0.61 16.07
C TYR A 162 23.21 0.16 16.62
N LEU A 163 24.30 0.57 15.98
CA LEU A 163 25.66 0.21 16.39
C LEU A 163 26.00 0.79 17.76
N GLU A 164 25.63 2.05 18.02
CA GLU A 164 25.80 2.68 19.33
C GLU A 164 25.05 1.93 20.42
N GLY A 165 23.75 1.69 20.24
CA GLY A 165 22.92 1.02 21.25
C GLY A 165 23.37 -0.43 21.49
N ALA A 166 23.74 -1.14 20.44
CA ALA A 166 24.28 -2.50 20.55
C ALA A 166 25.62 -2.52 21.28
N LEU A 167 26.56 -1.65 20.90
CA LEU A 167 27.89 -1.60 21.51
C LEU A 167 27.82 -1.15 22.97
N PHE A 168 27.01 -0.13 23.29
CA PHE A 168 26.78 0.33 24.66
C PHE A 168 26.20 -0.79 25.52
N GLY A 169 25.09 -1.40 25.08
CA GLY A 169 24.41 -2.47 25.82
C GLY A 169 25.33 -3.66 26.10
N TRP A 170 26.04 -4.15 25.07
CA TRP A 170 26.95 -5.30 25.24
C TRP A 170 28.19 -4.96 26.06
N LEU A 171 28.77 -3.77 25.93
CA LEU A 171 29.89 -3.36 26.78
C LEU A 171 29.48 -3.28 28.26
N VAL A 172 28.27 -2.79 28.56
CA VAL A 172 27.73 -2.77 29.93
C VAL A 172 27.55 -4.19 30.46
N VAL A 173 26.96 -5.10 29.68
CA VAL A 173 26.82 -6.52 30.05
C VAL A 173 28.21 -7.14 30.32
N ILE A 174 29.18 -6.92 29.45
CA ILE A 174 30.55 -7.41 29.62
C ILE A 174 31.17 -6.83 30.89
N PHE A 175 31.03 -5.52 31.12
CA PHE A 175 31.55 -4.87 32.32
C PHE A 175 30.97 -5.49 33.59
N LEU A 176 29.66 -5.70 33.66
CA LEU A 176 28.99 -6.31 34.81
C LEU A 176 29.46 -7.74 35.06
N ILE A 177 29.54 -8.57 34.01
CA ILE A 177 29.99 -9.97 34.16
C ILE A 177 31.48 -10.01 34.55
N VAL A 178 32.32 -9.16 33.95
CA VAL A 178 33.75 -9.08 34.28
C VAL A 178 33.96 -8.57 35.71
N ALA A 179 33.19 -7.57 36.14
CA ALA A 179 33.22 -7.06 37.50
C ALA A 179 32.78 -8.13 38.51
N ALA A 180 31.68 -8.83 38.25
CA ALA A 180 31.21 -9.95 39.06
C ALA A 180 32.25 -11.09 39.09
N GLY A 181 32.87 -11.41 37.95
CA GLY A 181 33.92 -12.43 37.84
C GLY A 181 35.15 -12.08 38.69
N TYR A 182 35.59 -10.82 38.67
CA TYR A 182 36.68 -10.37 39.55
C TYR A 182 36.25 -10.34 41.03
N TYR A 183 35.04 -9.89 41.34
CA TYR A 183 34.50 -9.92 42.69
C TYR A 183 34.52 -11.35 43.26
N LEU A 184 33.95 -12.33 42.53
CA LEU A 184 33.93 -13.73 42.95
C LEU A 184 35.34 -14.33 43.08
N ARG A 185 36.27 -13.97 42.18
CA ARG A 185 37.66 -14.43 42.23
C ARG A 185 38.42 -13.91 43.46
N TYR A 186 38.13 -12.69 43.91
CA TYR A 186 38.84 -12.03 45.01
C TYR A 186 38.02 -11.92 46.32
N ALA A 187 36.77 -12.40 46.34
CA ALA A 187 35.87 -12.35 47.49
C ALA A 187 36.48 -12.97 48.76
N SER A 188 37.23 -14.06 48.61
CA SER A 188 37.92 -14.73 49.73
C SER A 188 39.07 -13.92 50.33
N GLN A 189 39.68 -13.00 49.57
CA GLN A 189 40.71 -12.08 50.04
C GLN A 189 40.08 -10.83 50.69
N MET A 190 38.93 -10.40 50.18
CA MET A 190 38.18 -9.25 50.70
C MET A 190 37.56 -9.55 52.07
N MET A 191 37.07 -10.77 52.30
CA MET A 191 36.62 -11.26 53.62
C MET A 191 37.76 -11.34 54.67
N ARG A 192 39.03 -11.33 54.25
CA ARG A 192 40.21 -11.30 55.13
C ARG A 192 40.69 -9.87 55.45
N GLY A 193 39.89 -8.84 55.15
CA GLY A 193 40.19 -7.44 55.49
C GLY A 193 41.08 -6.69 54.49
N LEU A 194 41.45 -7.29 53.36
CA LEU A 194 42.24 -6.65 52.31
C LEU A 194 41.32 -6.12 51.19
N TRP A 195 40.92 -4.85 51.29
CA TRP A 195 40.05 -4.16 50.32
C TRP A 195 40.87 -3.63 49.13
N ALA A 196 41.67 -4.50 48.50
CA ALA A 196 42.58 -4.10 47.42
C ALA A 196 42.35 -4.91 46.14
N LEU A 197 41.73 -4.27 45.14
CA LEU A 197 41.63 -4.80 43.77
C LEU A 197 43.03 -4.84 43.11
N PRO A 198 43.48 -5.98 42.55
CA PRO A 198 44.76 -6.06 41.85
C PRO A 198 44.85 -5.10 40.67
N GLY A 199 46.07 -4.61 40.37
CA GLY A 199 46.30 -3.62 39.32
C GLY A 199 45.76 -4.04 37.95
N GLY A 200 45.89 -5.32 37.58
CA GLY A 200 45.37 -5.84 36.30
C GLY A 200 43.84 -5.84 36.19
N ALA A 201 43.12 -6.20 37.27
CA ALA A 201 41.65 -6.19 37.30
C ALA A 201 41.12 -4.75 37.26
N ARG A 202 41.77 -3.84 38.00
CA ARG A 202 41.44 -2.41 38.00
C ARG A 202 41.67 -1.77 36.63
N ALA A 203 42.79 -2.09 35.98
CA ALA A 203 43.10 -1.61 34.63
C ALA A 203 42.06 -2.07 33.61
N HIS A 204 41.68 -3.36 33.64
CA HIS A 204 40.70 -3.93 32.72
C HIS A 204 39.29 -3.33 32.94
N LEU A 205 38.83 -3.20 34.19
CA LEU A 205 37.55 -2.54 34.49
C LEU A 205 37.54 -1.06 34.13
N SER A 206 38.67 -0.35 34.30
CA SER A 206 38.79 1.06 33.90
C SER A 206 38.79 1.22 32.38
N LEU A 207 39.40 0.29 31.63
CA LEU A 207 39.35 0.25 30.17
C LEU A 207 37.92 0.04 29.68
N LEU A 208 37.20 -0.95 30.22
CA LEU A 208 35.81 -1.22 29.86
C LEU A 208 34.89 -0.04 30.19
N ALA A 209 35.02 0.53 31.39
CA ALA A 209 34.26 1.71 31.78
C ALA A 209 34.57 2.91 30.86
N GLY A 210 35.84 3.14 30.51
CA GLY A 210 36.22 4.19 29.57
C GLY A 210 35.63 3.97 28.17
N LEU A 211 35.63 2.74 27.66
CA LEU A 211 34.99 2.40 26.38
C LEU A 211 33.46 2.63 26.42
N ILE A 212 32.79 2.24 27.50
CA ILE A 212 31.35 2.52 27.70
C ILE A 212 31.09 4.03 27.62
N LEU A 213 31.92 4.84 28.28
CA LEU A 213 31.77 6.30 28.25
C LEU A 213 32.03 6.88 26.86
N LEU A 214 33.04 6.39 26.11
CA LEU A 214 33.26 6.83 24.72
C LEU A 214 32.07 6.53 23.83
N VAL A 215 31.52 5.32 23.92
CA VAL A 215 30.37 4.91 23.09
C VAL A 215 29.15 5.74 23.46
N ARG A 216 28.89 5.96 24.76
CA ARG A 216 27.78 6.83 25.18
C ARG A 216 27.99 8.29 24.75
N GLY A 217 29.23 8.77 24.75
CA GLY A 217 29.62 10.08 24.23
C GLY A 217 29.27 10.21 22.74
N TRP A 218 29.61 9.21 21.93
CA TRP A 218 29.17 9.12 20.53
C TRP A 218 27.64 9.08 20.42
N GLY A 219 26.97 8.38 21.33
CA GLY A 219 25.50 8.41 21.47
C GLY A 219 24.94 9.81 21.64
N PHE A 220 25.51 10.66 22.50
CA PHE A 220 25.03 12.04 22.65
C PHE A 220 25.22 12.89 21.39
N TRP A 221 26.28 12.62 20.63
CA TRP A 221 26.47 13.24 19.33
C TRP A 221 25.42 12.77 18.31
N LEU A 222 25.04 11.49 18.34
CA LEU A 222 23.96 10.96 17.50
C LEU A 222 22.57 11.46 17.96
N ASP A 223 22.35 11.60 19.27
CA ASP A 223 21.13 12.13 19.88
C ASP A 223 20.82 13.56 19.38
N ALA A 224 21.85 14.34 19.03
CA ALA A 224 21.70 15.67 18.45
C ALA A 224 20.92 15.65 17.12
N TYR A 225 21.14 14.64 16.27
CA TYR A 225 20.38 14.47 15.03
C TYR A 225 18.95 14.00 15.29
N GLY A 226 18.70 13.36 16.45
CA GLY A 226 17.37 12.97 16.90
C GLY A 226 16.45 14.17 17.20
N LEU A 227 16.99 15.36 17.44
CA LEU A 227 16.22 16.57 17.70
C LEU A 227 15.31 16.95 16.53
N LEU A 228 15.66 16.56 15.29
CA LEU A 228 14.85 16.83 14.10
C LEU A 228 13.53 16.03 14.05
N TYR A 229 13.32 15.14 15.00
CA TYR A 229 12.12 14.31 15.14
C TYR A 229 11.34 14.61 16.42
N SER A 230 11.59 15.77 17.05
CA SER A 230 10.94 16.08 18.32
C SER A 230 9.46 16.43 18.14
N PRO A 231 8.55 15.85 18.94
CA PRO A 231 7.13 16.22 18.93
C PRO A 231 6.78 17.33 19.94
N ARG A 232 7.78 17.99 20.55
CA ARG A 232 7.59 18.85 21.74
C ARG A 232 7.10 20.27 21.44
N GLY A 233 7.08 20.69 20.18
CA GLY A 233 6.71 22.05 19.77
C GLY A 233 5.35 22.15 19.10
N ALA A 234 5.02 23.37 18.64
CA ALA A 234 3.86 23.65 17.78
C ALA A 234 3.90 22.87 16.45
N ILE A 235 5.09 22.42 16.05
CA ILE A 235 5.33 21.60 14.88
C ILE A 235 6.26 20.44 15.22
N PHE A 236 6.21 19.39 14.42
CA PHE A 236 7.16 18.30 14.49
C PHE A 236 8.54 18.74 13.97
N GLY A 237 9.58 18.57 14.78
CA GLY A 237 10.95 18.97 14.47
C GLY A 237 11.66 19.62 15.64
N ALA A 238 12.88 20.08 15.41
CA ALA A 238 13.65 20.76 16.44
C ALA A 238 13.06 22.15 16.74
N THR A 239 12.74 22.41 18.01
CA THR A 239 12.27 23.71 18.51
C THR A 239 13.44 24.65 18.83
N TYR A 240 13.16 25.92 19.14
CA TYR A 240 14.21 26.85 19.58
C TYR A 240 14.92 26.35 20.85
N THR A 241 14.16 25.83 21.82
CA THR A 241 14.74 25.25 23.04
C THR A 241 15.61 24.05 22.72
N ASP A 242 15.25 23.24 21.74
CA ASP A 242 16.09 22.11 21.33
C ASP A 242 17.43 22.56 20.72
N VAL A 243 17.41 23.59 19.89
CA VAL A 243 18.61 24.06 19.20
C VAL A 243 19.52 24.91 20.10
N HIS A 244 18.96 25.74 20.97
CA HIS A 244 19.74 26.67 21.79
C HIS A 244 19.96 26.19 23.24
N ALA A 245 19.20 25.22 23.72
CA ALA A 245 19.40 24.63 25.04
C ALA A 245 19.90 23.19 24.97
N VAL A 246 19.14 22.30 24.33
CA VAL A 246 19.42 20.85 24.34
C VAL A 246 20.66 20.51 23.51
N LEU A 247 20.81 21.05 22.30
CA LEU A 247 21.94 20.76 21.41
C LEU A 247 23.30 21.15 22.02
N PRO A 248 23.50 22.36 22.61
CA PRO A 248 24.73 22.69 23.33
C PRO A 248 25.01 21.74 24.49
N VAL A 249 23.98 21.32 25.22
CA VAL A 249 24.11 20.36 26.32
C VAL A 249 24.55 18.98 25.80
N LEU A 250 23.96 18.49 24.71
CA LEU A 250 24.37 17.22 24.10
C LEU A 250 25.82 17.27 23.61
N ARG A 251 26.24 18.40 23.03
CA ARG A 251 27.66 18.62 22.64
C ARG A 251 28.58 18.67 23.85
N LEU A 252 28.18 19.34 24.94
CA LEU A 252 28.94 19.39 26.19
C LEU A 252 29.08 17.98 26.80
N LEU A 253 27.98 17.22 26.86
CA LEU A 253 27.98 15.84 27.37
C LEU A 253 28.87 14.94 26.51
N THR A 254 28.88 15.12 25.19
CA THR A 254 29.79 14.40 24.28
C THR A 254 31.25 14.62 24.69
N VAL A 255 31.67 15.88 24.84
CA VAL A 255 33.05 16.22 25.24
C VAL A 255 33.36 15.72 26.65
N LEU A 256 32.43 15.91 27.60
CA LEU A 256 32.61 15.49 28.98
C LEU A 256 32.79 13.98 29.09
N PHE A 257 32.03 13.18 28.34
CA PHE A 257 32.15 11.72 28.33
C PHE A 257 33.47 11.26 27.68
N ILE A 258 33.97 11.99 26.67
CA ILE A 258 35.30 11.73 26.10
C ILE A 258 36.39 12.03 27.13
N VAL A 259 36.35 13.17 27.82
CA VAL A 259 37.31 13.53 28.86
C VAL A 259 37.27 12.53 30.01
N ALA A 260 36.08 12.16 30.45
CA ALA A 260 35.85 11.13 31.46
C ALA A 260 36.46 9.77 31.07
N ALA A 261 36.28 9.35 29.81
CA ALA A 261 36.91 8.15 29.31
C ALA A 261 38.44 8.24 29.34
N VAL A 262 39.02 9.37 28.93
CA VAL A 262 40.47 9.61 28.99
C VAL A 262 40.98 9.56 30.43
N LEU A 263 40.26 10.14 31.39
CA LEU A 263 40.61 10.07 32.83
C LEU A 263 40.58 8.62 33.34
N LEU A 264 39.61 7.81 32.91
CA LEU A 264 39.57 6.39 33.26
C LEU A 264 40.71 5.59 32.60
N PHE A 265 41.11 5.93 31.38
CA PHE A 265 42.31 5.35 30.77
C PHE A 265 43.59 5.78 31.49
N ALA A 266 43.69 7.03 31.93
CA ALA A 266 44.83 7.50 32.73
C ALA A 266 44.92 6.78 34.10
N ASN A 267 43.78 6.38 34.67
CA ASN A 267 43.72 5.61 35.90
C ASN A 267 44.39 4.22 35.80
N ILE A 268 44.53 3.67 34.58
CA ILE A 268 45.28 2.43 34.33
C ILE A 268 46.73 2.56 34.83
N ARG A 269 47.32 3.77 34.71
CA ARG A 269 48.69 4.06 35.16
C ARG A 269 48.75 4.75 36.52
N ALA A 270 47.80 5.63 36.84
CA ALA A 270 47.80 6.43 38.07
C ALA A 270 47.33 5.69 39.34
N ARG A 271 46.61 4.56 39.21
CA ARG A 271 46.21 3.66 40.31
C ARG A 271 45.32 4.30 41.41
N THR A 272 44.50 5.32 41.11
CA THR A 272 43.66 6.05 42.10
C THR A 272 42.14 5.99 41.82
N ILE A 273 41.31 5.71 42.83
CA ILE A 273 39.84 5.68 42.67
C ILE A 273 39.21 7.08 42.49
N ARG A 274 39.93 8.15 42.86
CA ARG A 274 39.45 9.53 42.84
C ARG A 274 38.96 9.98 41.45
N PHE A 275 39.64 9.57 40.38
CA PHE A 275 39.23 9.90 39.01
C PHE A 275 37.89 9.26 38.62
N ALA A 276 37.59 8.06 39.10
CA ALA A 276 36.32 7.39 38.83
C ALA A 276 35.14 8.07 39.56
N VAL A 277 35.33 8.44 40.83
CA VAL A 277 34.32 9.15 41.62
C VAL A 277 34.04 10.55 41.04
N LEU A 278 35.10 11.28 40.70
CA LEU A 278 34.98 12.60 40.07
C LEU A 278 34.24 12.53 38.73
N THR A 279 34.55 11.52 37.91
CA THR A 279 33.89 11.27 36.62
C THR A 279 32.39 11.08 36.79
N VAL A 280 31.97 10.19 37.70
CA VAL A 280 30.55 9.92 37.95
C VAL A 280 29.83 11.16 38.46
N LEU A 281 30.43 11.90 39.40
CA LEU A 281 29.85 13.10 39.98
C LEU A 281 29.63 14.20 38.94
N VAL A 282 30.65 14.48 38.11
CA VAL A 282 30.57 15.53 37.08
C VAL A 282 29.57 15.15 35.98
N ILE A 283 29.52 13.87 35.58
CA ILE A 283 28.52 13.38 34.62
C ILE A 283 27.11 13.50 35.18
N ALA A 284 26.87 13.06 36.42
CA ALA A 284 25.56 13.12 37.05
C ALA A 284 25.07 14.57 37.19
N LEU A 285 25.97 15.48 37.59
CA LEU A 285 25.66 16.90 37.71
C LEU A 285 25.38 17.55 36.35
N ALA A 286 26.22 17.29 35.34
CA ALA A 286 26.04 17.82 33.99
C ALA A 286 24.75 17.30 33.32
N TRP A 287 24.40 16.04 33.56
CA TRP A 287 23.17 15.45 33.06
C TRP A 287 21.93 16.05 33.73
N ALA A 288 21.91 16.11 35.07
CA ALA A 288 20.80 16.65 35.83
C ALA A 288 20.56 18.14 35.55
N ALA A 289 21.63 18.93 35.50
CA ALA A 289 21.55 20.36 35.21
C ALA A 289 21.24 20.63 33.73
N GLY A 290 21.90 19.92 32.82
CA GLY A 290 21.86 20.20 31.38
C GLY A 290 20.60 19.74 30.67
N LEU A 291 20.11 18.51 30.92
CA LEU A 291 18.93 17.99 30.21
C LEU A 291 17.63 18.23 31.00
N GLY A 292 17.72 18.47 32.31
CA GLY A 292 16.56 18.69 33.18
C GLY A 292 16.21 20.15 33.43
N LEU A 293 17.16 20.93 33.95
CA LEU A 293 16.90 22.29 34.45
C LEU A 293 17.06 23.37 33.38
N TYR A 294 18.14 23.30 32.59
CA TYR A 294 18.47 24.32 31.61
C TYR A 294 17.43 24.50 30.48
N PRO A 295 16.89 23.43 29.84
CA PRO A 295 15.90 23.57 28.78
C PRO A 295 14.59 24.14 29.31
N ARG A 296 14.18 23.75 30.53
CA ARG A 296 13.00 24.31 31.19
C ARG A 296 13.14 25.80 31.47
N PHE A 297 14.32 26.22 31.91
CA PHE A 297 14.62 27.64 32.11
C PHE A 297 14.53 28.42 30.79
N VAL A 298 15.16 27.94 29.72
CA VAL A 298 15.08 28.59 28.40
C VAL A 298 13.64 28.64 27.89
N GLN A 299 12.89 27.54 28.03
CA GLN A 299 11.48 27.49 27.63
C GLN A 299 10.64 28.51 28.40
N GLN A 300 10.74 28.56 29.72
CA GLN A 300 9.90 29.41 30.58
C GLN A 300 10.23 30.91 30.45
N PHE A 301 11.51 31.25 30.37
CA PHE A 301 11.95 32.65 30.48
C PHE A 301 12.25 33.31 29.13
N ARG A 302 12.49 32.55 28.06
CA ARG A 302 12.82 33.10 26.73
C ARG A 302 11.83 32.72 25.63
N VAL A 303 11.40 31.46 25.59
CA VAL A 303 10.50 30.97 24.53
C VAL A 303 9.05 31.32 24.82
N ALA A 304 8.48 30.88 25.95
CA ALA A 304 7.08 31.12 26.28
C ALA A 304 6.64 32.61 26.19
N PRO A 305 7.47 33.60 26.59
CA PRO A 305 7.11 35.01 26.44
C PRO A 305 7.15 35.54 24.99
N ASN A 306 7.91 34.90 24.09
CA ASN A 306 8.16 35.37 22.72
C ASN A 306 8.05 34.23 21.68
N GLU A 307 7.16 33.27 21.92
CA GLU A 307 7.18 31.96 21.26
C GLU A 307 7.06 32.10 19.74
N LEU A 308 6.12 32.91 19.26
CA LEU A 308 5.92 33.14 17.82
C LEU A 308 7.19 33.64 17.13
N THR A 309 7.82 34.69 17.65
CA THR A 309 9.03 35.29 17.06
C THR A 309 10.19 34.30 17.04
N VAL A 310 10.34 33.55 18.13
CA VAL A 310 11.47 32.66 18.39
C VAL A 310 11.32 31.32 17.64
N GLU A 311 10.10 30.82 17.46
CA GLU A 311 9.79 29.55 16.78
C GLU A 311 9.51 29.70 15.28
N THR A 312 9.25 30.93 14.78
CA THR A 312 9.01 31.21 13.35
C THR A 312 9.94 30.46 12.37
N PRO A 313 11.28 30.46 12.52
CA PRO A 313 12.16 29.73 11.59
C PRO A 313 11.95 28.21 11.63
N TYR A 314 11.70 27.64 12.81
CA TYR A 314 11.49 26.19 12.97
C TYR A 314 10.14 25.75 12.43
N ILE A 315 9.10 26.58 12.61
CA ILE A 315 7.80 26.39 11.97
C ILE A 315 7.96 26.39 10.44
N ARG A 316 8.73 27.33 9.87
CA ARG A 316 9.01 27.35 8.43
C ARG A 316 9.73 26.08 7.95
N TYR A 317 10.69 25.58 8.72
CA TYR A 317 11.37 24.32 8.41
C TYR A 317 10.42 23.14 8.44
N GLY A 318 9.54 23.06 9.44
CA GLY A 318 8.52 22.02 9.53
C GLY A 318 7.51 22.06 8.39
N ILE A 319 7.05 23.25 7.99
CA ILE A 319 6.14 23.42 6.84
C ILE A 319 6.82 22.97 5.55
N THR A 320 8.02 23.47 5.28
CA THR A 320 8.77 23.15 4.06
C THR A 320 9.16 21.67 4.01
N GLY A 321 9.59 21.11 5.15
CA GLY A 321 9.95 19.70 5.30
C GLY A 321 8.76 18.79 5.04
N THR A 322 7.61 19.09 5.65
CA THR A 322 6.37 18.32 5.47
C THR A 322 5.87 18.40 4.03
N LEU A 323 5.77 19.60 3.45
CA LEU A 323 5.34 19.75 2.05
C LEU A 323 6.23 18.98 1.08
N ARG A 324 7.56 19.08 1.23
CA ARG A 324 8.49 18.30 0.39
C ARG A 324 8.37 16.80 0.62
N ALA A 325 8.27 16.34 1.86
CA ALA A 325 8.24 14.91 2.15
C ALA A 325 6.99 14.20 1.60
N PHE A 326 5.87 14.91 1.47
CA PHE A 326 4.63 14.41 0.86
C PHE A 326 4.45 14.80 -0.62
N GLY A 327 5.42 15.51 -1.23
CA GLY A 327 5.37 15.90 -2.65
C GLY A 327 4.39 17.04 -2.96
N LEU A 328 4.07 17.84 -1.93
CA LEU A 328 3.11 18.93 -1.97
C LEU A 328 3.75 20.31 -2.19
N ASP A 329 5.07 20.39 -2.29
CA ASP A 329 5.81 21.62 -2.55
C ASP A 329 5.61 22.15 -3.98
N ARG A 330 5.17 21.30 -4.90
CA ARG A 330 4.92 21.61 -6.32
C ARG A 330 3.44 21.84 -6.67
N VAL A 331 2.55 21.82 -5.67
CA VAL A 331 1.11 22.05 -5.89
C VAL A 331 0.90 23.44 -6.48
N ARG A 332 0.16 23.50 -7.59
CA ARG A 332 -0.21 24.76 -8.24
C ARG A 332 -1.54 25.26 -7.69
N GLU A 333 -1.58 26.52 -7.28
CA GLU A 333 -2.82 27.16 -6.80
C GLU A 333 -3.42 28.03 -7.89
N GLN A 334 -4.74 27.93 -8.08
CA GLN A 334 -5.51 28.72 -9.03
C GLN A 334 -6.76 29.28 -8.35
N GLY A 335 -7.20 30.46 -8.77
CA GLY A 335 -8.48 31.02 -8.34
C GLY A 335 -9.64 30.36 -9.09
N PHE A 336 -10.80 30.24 -8.45
CA PHE A 336 -12.00 29.66 -9.05
C PHE A 336 -13.24 30.47 -8.65
N SER A 337 -14.03 30.93 -9.63
CA SER A 337 -15.07 31.94 -9.40
C SER A 337 -16.38 31.40 -8.79
N ALA A 338 -16.66 30.09 -8.92
CA ALA A 338 -17.85 29.40 -8.42
C ALA A 338 -19.18 30.01 -8.86
N GLU A 339 -19.32 30.25 -10.15
CA GLU A 339 -20.53 30.78 -10.77
C GLU A 339 -21.61 29.69 -10.95
N ALA A 340 -22.85 30.11 -11.22
CA ALA A 340 -23.92 29.17 -11.56
C ALA A 340 -23.76 28.67 -12.99
N VAL A 341 -24.10 27.40 -13.22
CA VAL A 341 -24.00 26.78 -14.54
C VAL A 341 -24.96 27.46 -15.52
N THR A 342 -24.43 27.85 -16.69
CA THR A 342 -25.22 28.37 -17.82
C THR A 342 -25.32 27.32 -18.93
N ALA A 343 -26.27 27.53 -19.84
CA ALA A 343 -26.51 26.56 -20.88
C ALA A 343 -25.36 26.49 -21.90
N GLU A 344 -24.68 27.61 -22.16
CA GLU A 344 -23.51 27.67 -23.03
C GLU A 344 -22.33 26.89 -22.44
N VAL A 345 -22.17 26.91 -21.11
CA VAL A 345 -21.14 26.13 -20.39
C VAL A 345 -21.41 24.63 -20.52
N VAL A 346 -22.67 24.20 -20.36
CA VAL A 346 -23.06 22.78 -20.50
C VAL A 346 -22.75 22.27 -21.91
N GLU A 347 -23.10 23.02 -22.95
CA GLU A 347 -22.84 22.63 -24.35
C GLU A 347 -21.34 22.53 -24.65
N ARG A 348 -20.52 23.48 -24.18
CA ARG A 348 -19.05 23.44 -24.36
C ARG A 348 -18.37 22.28 -23.62
N ASN A 349 -18.99 21.80 -22.54
CA ASN A 349 -18.45 20.77 -21.67
C ASN A 349 -19.23 19.44 -21.80
N ARG A 350 -19.85 19.20 -22.96
CA ARG A 350 -20.63 17.98 -23.20
C ARG A 350 -19.84 16.69 -22.93
N ALA A 351 -18.54 16.68 -23.23
CA ALA A 351 -17.67 15.55 -22.91
C ALA A 351 -17.57 15.23 -21.40
N THR A 352 -17.67 16.25 -20.53
CA THR A 352 -17.74 16.05 -19.08
C THR A 352 -19.12 15.52 -18.67
N ILE A 353 -20.18 16.13 -19.19
CA ILE A 353 -21.59 15.75 -18.89
C ILE A 353 -21.87 14.30 -19.29
N ASP A 354 -21.38 13.89 -20.46
CA ASP A 354 -21.49 12.55 -21.01
C ASP A 354 -20.64 11.50 -20.26
N ASN A 355 -19.86 11.91 -19.27
CA ASN A 355 -19.03 11.06 -18.41
C ASN A 355 -19.33 11.29 -16.91
N VAL A 356 -20.39 12.02 -16.58
CA VAL A 356 -20.83 12.16 -15.18
C VAL A 356 -21.22 10.80 -14.63
N ARG A 357 -20.60 10.44 -13.52
CA ARG A 357 -20.78 9.15 -12.88
C ARG A 357 -22.11 9.08 -12.13
N LEU A 358 -23.14 8.58 -12.80
CA LEU A 358 -24.46 8.36 -12.18
C LEU A 358 -24.49 7.07 -11.36
N TRP A 359 -23.70 6.07 -11.73
CA TRP A 359 -23.55 4.85 -10.94
C TRP A 359 -22.58 5.06 -9.78
N ASP A 360 -22.99 4.69 -8.57
CA ASP A 360 -22.06 4.50 -7.46
C ASP A 360 -21.52 3.06 -7.42
N TYR A 361 -20.24 2.88 -7.10
CA TYR A 361 -19.57 1.58 -7.13
C TYR A 361 -20.23 0.57 -6.19
N ARG A 362 -20.77 1.02 -5.04
CA ARG A 362 -21.41 0.18 -4.02
C ARG A 362 -22.75 -0.42 -4.48
N PRO A 363 -23.75 0.37 -4.92
CA PRO A 363 -24.98 -0.18 -5.49
C PRO A 363 -24.72 -0.90 -6.81
N LEU A 364 -23.79 -0.44 -7.65
CA LEU A 364 -23.47 -1.11 -8.91
C LEU A 364 -22.91 -2.52 -8.69
N LEU A 365 -22.03 -2.71 -7.69
CA LEU A 365 -21.53 -4.04 -7.31
C LEU A 365 -22.67 -4.99 -6.92
N SER A 366 -23.69 -4.46 -6.23
CA SER A 366 -24.89 -5.25 -5.86
C SER A 366 -25.69 -5.62 -7.10
N ALA A 367 -25.85 -4.70 -8.06
CA ALA A 367 -26.48 -4.99 -9.34
C ALA A 367 -25.71 -6.04 -10.16
N TYR A 368 -24.38 -5.95 -10.23
CA TYR A 368 -23.54 -6.95 -10.90
C TYR A 368 -23.68 -8.34 -10.28
N ARG A 369 -23.70 -8.42 -8.94
CA ARG A 369 -23.89 -9.67 -8.22
C ARG A 369 -25.24 -10.33 -8.51
N GLN A 370 -26.29 -9.55 -8.75
CA GLN A 370 -27.61 -10.12 -9.09
C GLN A 370 -27.75 -10.44 -10.57
N LEU A 371 -27.28 -9.56 -11.45
CA LEU A 371 -27.52 -9.69 -12.90
C LEU A 371 -26.50 -10.56 -13.63
N GLN A 372 -25.24 -10.60 -13.17
CA GLN A 372 -24.11 -11.06 -13.97
C GLN A 372 -23.27 -12.15 -13.30
N THR A 373 -23.65 -12.59 -12.09
CA THR A 373 -23.01 -13.73 -11.41
C THR A 373 -23.28 -15.03 -12.16
N LEU A 374 -24.51 -15.25 -12.64
CA LEU A 374 -25.00 -16.41 -13.40
C LEU A 374 -24.89 -17.80 -12.71
N ARG A 375 -23.88 -18.02 -11.86
CA ARG A 375 -23.67 -19.22 -11.04
C ARG A 375 -23.14 -18.86 -9.64
N PRO A 376 -23.54 -19.58 -8.57
CA PRO A 376 -23.22 -19.21 -7.18
C PRO A 376 -21.73 -19.16 -6.83
N TYR A 377 -20.87 -19.84 -7.59
CA TYR A 377 -19.42 -19.88 -7.34
C TYR A 377 -18.64 -18.72 -7.98
N TYR A 378 -19.27 -17.91 -8.83
CA TYR A 378 -18.68 -16.68 -9.32
C TYR A 378 -18.95 -15.53 -8.34
N VAL A 379 -17.97 -14.65 -8.20
CA VAL A 379 -18.00 -13.50 -7.32
C VAL A 379 -17.43 -12.27 -8.01
N PHE A 380 -17.95 -11.12 -7.63
CA PHE A 380 -17.38 -9.80 -7.93
C PHE A 380 -16.89 -9.22 -6.60
N GLY A 381 -15.59 -8.91 -6.52
CA GLY A 381 -14.96 -8.38 -5.33
C GLY A 381 -15.32 -6.92 -5.13
N ASP A 382 -15.03 -6.13 -6.15
CA ASP A 382 -15.06 -4.68 -6.18
C ASP A 382 -15.57 -4.17 -7.55
N VAL A 383 -15.56 -2.84 -7.73
CA VAL A 383 -15.87 -2.18 -9.02
C VAL A 383 -14.87 -1.06 -9.22
N ASP A 384 -14.07 -1.21 -10.27
CA ASP A 384 -13.08 -0.26 -10.71
C ASP A 384 -13.65 0.81 -11.62
N ILE A 385 -12.99 1.98 -11.63
CA ILE A 385 -13.31 3.10 -12.51
C ILE A 385 -12.13 3.36 -13.43
N ASP A 386 -12.39 3.43 -14.73
CA ASP A 386 -11.36 3.68 -15.75
C ASP A 386 -11.96 4.36 -17.00
N ARG A 387 -11.13 4.61 -18.01
CA ARG A 387 -11.47 5.29 -19.26
C ARG A 387 -11.05 4.48 -20.47
N TYR A 388 -11.97 4.36 -21.43
CA TYR A 388 -11.73 3.66 -22.70
C TYR A 388 -12.17 4.53 -23.87
N ARG A 389 -11.50 4.35 -25.00
CA ARG A 389 -11.94 4.93 -26.26
C ARG A 389 -12.91 3.98 -26.96
N ILE A 390 -14.21 4.24 -26.81
CA ILE A 390 -15.29 3.42 -27.36
C ILE A 390 -16.06 4.26 -28.39
N GLU A 391 -16.29 3.70 -29.58
CA GLU A 391 -16.98 4.41 -30.69
C GLU A 391 -16.35 5.76 -31.06
N GLY A 392 -15.02 5.88 -30.90
CA GLY A 392 -14.26 7.08 -31.24
C GLY A 392 -14.23 8.16 -30.15
N ALA A 393 -15.07 8.06 -29.10
CA ALA A 393 -15.13 8.97 -27.97
C ALA A 393 -14.46 8.37 -26.71
N GLN A 394 -13.92 9.23 -25.84
CA GLN A 394 -13.46 8.83 -24.51
C GLN A 394 -14.69 8.64 -23.61
N ARG A 395 -14.82 7.44 -23.04
CA ARG A 395 -15.91 7.04 -22.16
C ARG A 395 -15.33 6.55 -20.85
N GLN A 396 -15.80 7.12 -19.75
CA GLN A 396 -15.57 6.61 -18.42
C GLN A 396 -16.47 5.39 -18.21
N VAL A 397 -15.89 4.31 -17.70
CA VAL A 397 -16.55 3.04 -17.47
C VAL A 397 -16.29 2.58 -16.04
N MET A 398 -17.20 1.73 -15.57
CA MET A 398 -17.02 0.91 -14.39
C MET A 398 -16.88 -0.53 -14.81
N LEU A 399 -15.96 -1.25 -14.19
CA LEU A 399 -15.69 -2.65 -14.53
C LEU A 399 -15.44 -3.48 -13.28
N ALA A 400 -15.75 -4.77 -13.34
CA ALA A 400 -15.52 -5.70 -12.26
C ALA A 400 -15.09 -7.07 -12.78
N ALA A 401 -14.07 -7.65 -12.15
CA ALA A 401 -13.59 -8.99 -12.46
C ALA A 401 -14.62 -10.06 -12.03
N ARG A 402 -14.94 -11.00 -12.92
CA ARG A 402 -15.74 -12.17 -12.54
C ARG A 402 -14.82 -13.28 -12.05
N GLU A 403 -14.55 -13.28 -10.76
CA GLU A 403 -13.67 -14.25 -10.11
C GLU A 403 -14.39 -15.50 -9.63
N LEU A 404 -13.64 -16.55 -9.31
CA LEU A 404 -14.16 -17.81 -8.80
C LEU A 404 -13.77 -17.99 -7.34
N ASP A 405 -14.77 -18.25 -6.48
CA ASP A 405 -14.58 -18.64 -5.09
C ASP A 405 -15.04 -20.09 -4.85
N SER A 406 -14.06 -20.99 -4.72
CA SER A 406 -14.33 -22.40 -4.43
C SER A 406 -15.02 -22.60 -3.07
N GLY A 407 -14.88 -21.64 -2.16
CA GLY A 407 -15.56 -21.56 -0.87
C GLY A 407 -17.06 -21.30 -0.98
N ARG A 408 -17.62 -21.08 -2.17
CA ARG A 408 -19.07 -20.98 -2.43
C ARG A 408 -19.67 -22.22 -3.08
N LEU A 409 -18.85 -23.23 -3.39
CA LEU A 409 -19.36 -24.54 -3.82
C LEU A 409 -20.21 -25.17 -2.71
N THR A 410 -21.18 -26.00 -3.10
CA THR A 410 -21.98 -26.78 -2.14
C THR A 410 -21.09 -27.70 -1.33
N ALA A 411 -21.48 -28.04 -0.09
CA ALA A 411 -20.65 -28.83 0.81
C ALA A 411 -20.24 -30.19 0.19
N GLN A 412 -21.14 -30.80 -0.58
CA GLN A 412 -20.90 -32.05 -1.31
C GLN A 412 -19.95 -31.86 -2.50
N ALA A 413 -19.95 -30.69 -3.13
CA ALA A 413 -19.08 -30.36 -4.26
C ALA A 413 -17.69 -29.86 -3.84
N ARG A 414 -17.44 -29.57 -2.55
CA ARG A 414 -16.10 -29.20 -2.03
C ARG A 414 -15.19 -30.41 -1.87
N THR A 415 -15.00 -31.15 -2.96
CA THR A 415 -14.02 -32.22 -3.04
C THR A 415 -12.66 -31.64 -3.42
N TRP A 416 -11.58 -32.34 -3.06
CA TRP A 416 -10.22 -31.92 -3.41
C TRP A 416 -10.03 -31.75 -4.93
N VAL A 417 -10.64 -32.64 -5.73
CA VAL A 417 -10.58 -32.56 -7.20
C VAL A 417 -11.29 -31.29 -7.69
N ASN A 418 -12.46 -30.97 -7.15
CA ASN A 418 -13.18 -29.76 -7.53
C ASN A 418 -12.42 -28.48 -7.14
N GLU A 419 -11.92 -28.42 -5.91
CA GLU A 419 -11.24 -27.22 -5.40
C GLU A 419 -9.86 -26.98 -6.05
N HIS A 420 -9.17 -28.03 -6.52
CA HIS A 420 -7.78 -27.91 -6.99
C HIS A 420 -7.56 -28.24 -8.47
N LEU A 421 -8.45 -29.01 -9.11
CA LEU A 421 -8.27 -29.50 -10.49
C LEU A 421 -9.35 -29.01 -11.46
N ILE A 422 -10.60 -28.84 -11.03
CA ILE A 422 -11.72 -28.49 -11.92
C ILE A 422 -12.06 -26.99 -11.85
N TYR A 423 -12.39 -26.47 -10.66
CA TYR A 423 -12.77 -25.07 -10.47
C TYR A 423 -11.51 -24.22 -10.19
N THR A 424 -10.73 -23.98 -11.24
CA THR A 424 -9.39 -23.39 -11.10
C THR A 424 -9.35 -21.87 -11.27
N HIS A 425 -10.24 -21.27 -12.06
CA HIS A 425 -10.15 -19.87 -12.49
C HIS A 425 -11.52 -19.18 -12.61
N GLY A 426 -11.52 -17.84 -12.49
CA GLY A 426 -12.66 -16.98 -12.83
C GLY A 426 -12.77 -16.76 -14.35
N TYR A 427 -13.83 -16.10 -14.81
CA TYR A 427 -14.11 -16.00 -16.24
C TYR A 427 -14.73 -14.65 -16.66
N GLY A 428 -13.88 -13.80 -17.24
CA GLY A 428 -14.24 -12.53 -17.87
C GLY A 428 -14.40 -11.37 -16.88
N LEU A 429 -14.95 -10.28 -17.38
CA LEU A 429 -15.30 -9.09 -16.62
C LEU A 429 -16.64 -8.56 -17.09
N VAL A 430 -17.27 -7.79 -16.22
CA VAL A 430 -18.47 -7.00 -16.54
C VAL A 430 -18.04 -5.55 -16.65
N MET A 431 -18.57 -4.82 -17.63
CA MET A 431 -18.25 -3.41 -17.84
C MET A 431 -19.52 -2.64 -18.17
N SER A 432 -19.73 -1.52 -17.49
CA SER A 432 -20.85 -0.59 -17.72
C SER A 432 -20.33 0.83 -17.94
N PRO A 433 -20.93 1.61 -18.85
CA PRO A 433 -20.73 3.06 -18.85
C PRO A 433 -21.23 3.66 -17.54
N VAL A 434 -20.56 4.72 -17.07
CA VAL A 434 -20.90 5.33 -15.76
C VAL A 434 -22.22 6.10 -15.75
N ASN A 435 -22.79 6.40 -16.92
CA ASN A 435 -23.93 7.31 -17.08
C ASN A 435 -25.15 6.73 -17.81
N ARG A 436 -25.12 5.48 -18.30
CA ARG A 436 -26.27 4.88 -18.99
C ARG A 436 -27.08 3.97 -18.07
N ILE A 437 -28.38 4.06 -18.23
CA ILE A 437 -29.39 3.42 -17.38
C ILE A 437 -30.50 2.93 -18.32
N SER A 438 -31.00 1.72 -18.10
CA SER A 438 -32.16 1.20 -18.84
C SER A 438 -33.47 1.86 -18.40
N GLU A 439 -34.56 1.63 -19.13
CA GLU A 439 -35.89 2.15 -18.75
C GLU A 439 -36.33 1.68 -17.35
N GLU A 440 -35.88 0.50 -16.93
CA GLU A 440 -36.18 -0.07 -15.62
C GLU A 440 -35.31 0.51 -14.49
N GLY A 441 -34.27 1.29 -14.79
CA GLY A 441 -33.31 1.80 -13.80
C GLY A 441 -32.08 0.90 -13.61
N MET A 442 -31.81 -0.02 -14.53
CA MET A 442 -30.71 -0.99 -14.43
C MET A 442 -29.46 -0.49 -15.17
N PRO A 443 -28.25 -0.94 -14.81
CA PRO A 443 -27.05 -0.57 -15.54
C PRO A 443 -27.07 -1.20 -16.94
N GLU A 444 -26.73 -0.39 -17.96
CA GLU A 444 -26.38 -0.95 -19.27
C GLU A 444 -24.97 -1.57 -19.23
N PHE A 445 -24.70 -2.50 -20.15
CA PHE A 445 -23.42 -3.21 -20.20
C PHE A 445 -22.74 -3.07 -21.55
N PHE A 446 -21.45 -2.72 -21.53
CA PHE A 446 -20.53 -2.82 -22.66
C PHE A 446 -19.88 -4.20 -22.75
N LEU A 447 -19.65 -4.86 -21.61
CA LEU A 447 -19.21 -6.24 -21.50
C LEU A 447 -20.13 -6.98 -20.53
N LYS A 448 -20.71 -8.11 -20.94
CA LYS A 448 -21.60 -8.93 -20.09
C LYS A 448 -21.58 -10.40 -20.48
N ASP A 449 -22.26 -11.20 -19.66
CA ASP A 449 -22.59 -12.61 -19.86
C ASP A 449 -21.36 -13.54 -19.89
N ILE A 450 -21.62 -14.81 -20.17
CA ILE A 450 -20.64 -15.91 -20.25
C ILE A 450 -21.00 -16.76 -21.48
N PRO A 451 -20.11 -16.86 -22.49
CA PRO A 451 -18.84 -16.15 -22.63
C PRO A 451 -19.05 -14.62 -22.77
N PRO A 452 -18.04 -13.78 -22.42
CA PRO A 452 -18.18 -12.33 -22.48
C PRO A 452 -18.58 -11.82 -23.87
N ALA A 453 -19.77 -11.24 -23.96
CA ALA A 453 -20.26 -10.52 -25.12
C ALA A 453 -19.88 -9.05 -24.99
N ALA A 454 -19.27 -8.51 -26.06
CA ALA A 454 -18.72 -7.16 -26.09
C ALA A 454 -19.37 -6.27 -27.15
N VAL A 455 -19.53 -4.99 -26.83
CA VAL A 455 -19.82 -3.96 -27.83
C VAL A 455 -18.64 -3.76 -28.78
N ARG A 456 -18.92 -3.21 -29.97
CA ARG A 456 -17.88 -2.95 -30.98
C ARG A 456 -16.78 -2.04 -30.41
N GLY A 457 -15.53 -2.44 -30.63
CA GLY A 457 -14.34 -1.72 -30.12
C GLY A 457 -13.74 -2.31 -28.85
N LEU A 458 -14.43 -3.23 -28.17
CA LEU A 458 -13.87 -4.04 -27.09
C LEU A 458 -13.74 -5.50 -27.56
N THR A 459 -12.64 -6.14 -27.22
CA THR A 459 -12.40 -7.54 -27.56
C THR A 459 -11.75 -8.22 -26.38
N VAL A 460 -12.28 -9.37 -25.96
CA VAL A 460 -11.70 -10.20 -24.89
C VAL A 460 -11.26 -11.51 -25.51
N THR A 461 -9.96 -11.71 -25.65
CA THR A 461 -9.38 -12.92 -26.25
C THR A 461 -9.04 -13.99 -25.22
N ARG A 462 -8.70 -13.57 -24.00
CA ARG A 462 -8.35 -14.44 -22.87
C ARG A 462 -9.12 -13.99 -21.62
N PRO A 463 -10.37 -14.47 -21.44
CA PRO A 463 -11.20 -14.09 -20.30
C PRO A 463 -10.82 -14.81 -19.00
N GLN A 464 -10.01 -15.87 -19.04
CA GLN A 464 -9.72 -16.68 -17.85
C GLN A 464 -8.88 -15.91 -16.82
N ILE A 465 -9.35 -15.91 -15.56
CA ILE A 465 -8.70 -15.25 -14.42
C ILE A 465 -8.14 -16.31 -13.47
N TYR A 466 -6.88 -16.68 -13.68
CA TYR A 466 -6.14 -17.54 -12.76
C TYR A 466 -5.52 -16.75 -11.61
N PHE A 467 -5.25 -15.47 -11.78
CA PHE A 467 -4.69 -14.59 -10.76
C PHE A 467 -5.64 -13.39 -10.60
N GLY A 468 -6.13 -13.19 -9.37
CA GLY A 468 -7.13 -12.19 -9.01
C GLY A 468 -7.28 -12.11 -7.49
N GLU A 469 -8.13 -11.26 -6.97
CA GLU A 469 -8.25 -10.96 -5.54
C GLU A 469 -8.92 -12.07 -4.72
N HIS A 470 -9.76 -12.89 -5.35
CA HIS A 470 -10.45 -14.01 -4.71
C HIS A 470 -9.76 -15.36 -4.93
N THR A 471 -8.46 -15.36 -5.26
CA THR A 471 -7.70 -16.57 -5.61
C THR A 471 -6.76 -17.08 -4.49
N ALA A 472 -7.25 -17.16 -3.26
CA ALA A 472 -6.41 -17.50 -2.09
C ALA A 472 -5.84 -18.94 -2.10
N ARG A 473 -6.51 -19.90 -2.75
CA ARG A 473 -6.12 -21.32 -2.73
C ARG A 473 -5.15 -21.68 -3.85
N TYR A 474 -4.33 -22.69 -3.61
CA TYR A 474 -3.49 -23.26 -4.67
C TYR A 474 -4.35 -24.10 -5.63
N VAL A 475 -3.97 -24.16 -6.91
CA VAL A 475 -4.59 -25.04 -7.91
C VAL A 475 -3.52 -25.72 -8.74
N ILE A 476 -3.91 -26.80 -9.41
CA ILE A 476 -3.04 -27.57 -10.29
C ILE A 476 -3.68 -27.58 -11.65
N VAL A 477 -2.93 -27.10 -12.63
CA VAL A 477 -3.39 -26.93 -14.01
C VAL A 477 -2.63 -27.87 -14.94
N ASP A 478 -3.14 -28.07 -16.16
CA ASP A 478 -2.60 -29.03 -17.12
C ASP A 478 -2.53 -30.46 -16.54
N THR A 479 -3.67 -30.94 -16.02
CA THR A 479 -3.79 -32.27 -15.38
C THR A 479 -4.44 -33.30 -16.29
N GLY A 480 -4.60 -34.53 -15.80
CA GLY A 480 -5.37 -35.58 -16.48
C GLY A 480 -6.87 -35.29 -16.55
N VAL A 481 -7.37 -34.37 -15.71
CA VAL A 481 -8.76 -33.90 -15.71
C VAL A 481 -8.80 -32.50 -16.32
N GLN A 482 -9.82 -32.24 -17.14
CA GLN A 482 -10.01 -30.91 -17.74
C GLN A 482 -10.62 -29.93 -16.72
N GLU A 483 -10.22 -28.67 -16.86
CA GLU A 483 -10.66 -27.58 -16.00
C GLU A 483 -12.01 -27.07 -16.50
N LEU A 484 -12.91 -26.64 -15.61
CA LEU A 484 -14.13 -25.95 -16.02
C LEU A 484 -13.73 -24.58 -16.55
N ASP A 485 -14.03 -24.31 -17.82
CA ASP A 485 -13.81 -22.99 -18.45
C ASP A 485 -15.00 -22.09 -18.11
N TYR A 486 -16.19 -22.50 -18.55
CA TYR A 486 -17.42 -21.81 -18.24
C TYR A 486 -18.67 -22.68 -18.40
N PRO A 487 -19.76 -22.37 -17.67
CA PRO A 487 -21.07 -23.00 -17.87
C PRO A 487 -21.75 -22.47 -19.14
N SER A 488 -22.29 -23.35 -19.97
CA SER A 488 -23.03 -23.04 -21.20
C SER A 488 -24.42 -23.67 -21.15
N GLY A 489 -25.42 -22.94 -20.65
CA GLY A 489 -26.75 -23.50 -20.39
C GLY A 489 -26.69 -24.60 -19.33
N ASP A 490 -27.16 -25.80 -19.68
CA ASP A 490 -27.10 -27.00 -18.83
C ASP A 490 -25.79 -27.80 -19.02
N GLU A 491 -24.97 -27.42 -20.01
CA GLU A 491 -23.67 -28.04 -20.28
C GLU A 491 -22.51 -27.22 -19.69
N ASN A 492 -21.34 -27.84 -19.60
CA ASN A 492 -20.11 -27.19 -19.17
C ASN A 492 -19.08 -27.26 -20.29
N VAL A 493 -18.45 -26.13 -20.59
CA VAL A 493 -17.29 -26.07 -21.48
C VAL A 493 -16.03 -26.24 -20.64
N TYR A 494 -15.14 -27.11 -21.11
CA TYR A 494 -13.91 -27.44 -20.42
C TYR A 494 -12.70 -26.97 -21.21
N THR A 495 -11.64 -26.62 -20.49
CA THR A 495 -10.38 -26.15 -21.06
C THR A 495 -9.19 -26.85 -20.40
N THR A 496 -8.01 -26.55 -20.92
CA THR A 496 -6.74 -26.93 -20.31
C THR A 496 -5.84 -25.72 -20.36
N TYR A 497 -5.20 -25.40 -19.24
CA TYR A 497 -4.29 -24.27 -19.15
C TYR A 497 -3.15 -24.35 -20.19
N GLN A 498 -3.03 -23.30 -21.01
CA GLN A 498 -2.00 -23.17 -22.05
C GLN A 498 -0.93 -22.12 -21.67
N GLY A 499 -1.07 -21.49 -20.50
CA GLY A 499 -0.17 -20.45 -20.04
C GLY A 499 1.20 -20.96 -19.62
N ARG A 500 2.09 -20.00 -19.36
CA ARG A 500 3.47 -20.27 -18.94
C ARG A 500 3.62 -20.31 -17.43
N GLY A 501 2.66 -19.73 -16.70
CA GLY A 501 2.65 -19.63 -15.25
C GLY A 501 2.67 -20.98 -14.54
N GLY A 502 3.23 -21.00 -13.34
CA GLY A 502 3.19 -22.14 -12.44
C GLY A 502 4.37 -23.10 -12.50
N ILE A 503 4.56 -23.81 -11.39
CA ILE A 503 5.71 -24.67 -11.16
C ILE A 503 5.40 -26.08 -11.66
N ARG A 504 6.13 -26.54 -12.68
CA ARG A 504 6.05 -27.92 -13.16
C ARG A 504 6.33 -28.92 -12.04
N LEU A 505 5.47 -29.92 -11.92
CA LEU A 505 5.51 -30.89 -10.84
C LEU A 505 6.33 -32.13 -11.22
N SER A 506 7.43 -32.37 -10.50
CA SER A 506 8.15 -33.65 -10.48
C SER A 506 7.85 -34.40 -9.18
N ALA A 507 8.19 -35.69 -9.09
CA ALA A 507 7.95 -36.48 -7.87
C ALA A 507 8.49 -35.81 -6.59
N LEU A 508 9.70 -35.25 -6.64
CA LEU A 508 10.30 -34.52 -5.53
C LEU A 508 9.55 -33.21 -5.21
N ARG A 509 9.12 -32.47 -6.23
CA ARG A 509 8.37 -31.21 -6.04
C ARG A 509 6.98 -31.49 -5.46
N ARG A 510 6.32 -32.56 -5.91
CA ARG A 510 5.03 -33.02 -5.36
C ARG A 510 5.16 -33.34 -3.88
N LEU A 511 6.20 -34.07 -3.48
CA LEU A 511 6.46 -34.35 -2.07
C LEU A 511 6.67 -33.06 -1.26
N ALA A 512 7.47 -32.12 -1.78
CA ALA A 512 7.73 -30.85 -1.11
C ALA A 512 6.46 -29.99 -0.94
N PHE A 513 5.63 -29.88 -1.98
CA PHE A 513 4.36 -29.15 -1.90
C PHE A 513 3.31 -29.87 -1.06
N ALA A 514 3.24 -31.20 -1.11
CA ALA A 514 2.34 -31.99 -0.27
C ALA A 514 2.65 -31.76 1.21
N TYR A 515 3.93 -31.74 1.55
CA TYR A 515 4.36 -31.40 2.90
C TYR A 515 4.06 -29.93 3.25
N ARG A 516 4.34 -28.98 2.34
CA ARG A 516 4.11 -27.54 2.54
C ARG A 516 2.64 -27.23 2.88
N PHE A 517 1.72 -27.77 2.10
CA PHE A 517 0.29 -27.51 2.24
C PHE A 517 -0.40 -28.48 3.22
N GLY A 518 0.32 -29.49 3.72
CA GLY A 518 -0.28 -30.56 4.52
C GLY A 518 -1.25 -31.43 3.70
N ASP A 519 -1.05 -31.53 2.39
CA ASP A 519 -1.96 -32.16 1.46
C ASP A 519 -1.32 -33.36 0.75
N PHE A 520 -1.53 -34.55 1.32
CA PHE A 520 -1.02 -35.80 0.75
C PHE A 520 -1.69 -36.21 -0.56
N LYS A 521 -2.88 -35.68 -0.88
CA LYS A 521 -3.58 -36.03 -2.14
C LYS A 521 -2.81 -35.51 -3.35
N LEU A 522 -2.09 -34.40 -3.22
CA LEU A 522 -1.17 -33.91 -4.24
C LEU A 522 -0.09 -34.95 -4.62
N LEU A 523 0.37 -35.75 -3.67
CA LEU A 523 1.37 -36.80 -3.90
C LEU A 523 0.73 -38.08 -4.49
N LEU A 524 -0.49 -38.41 -4.08
CA LEU A 524 -1.14 -39.69 -4.40
C LEU A 524 -2.02 -39.66 -5.65
N SER A 525 -2.55 -38.49 -6.04
CA SER A 525 -3.42 -38.35 -7.22
C SER A 525 -2.69 -38.77 -8.50
N ARG A 526 -3.37 -39.57 -9.33
CA ARG A 526 -2.86 -40.01 -10.65
C ARG A 526 -3.11 -38.97 -11.75
N ASP A 527 -4.03 -38.04 -11.52
CA ASP A 527 -4.36 -36.96 -12.45
C ASP A 527 -3.24 -35.92 -12.53
N VAL A 528 -2.45 -35.81 -11.45
CA VAL A 528 -1.26 -34.96 -11.41
C VAL A 528 -0.08 -35.66 -12.09
N THR A 529 0.33 -35.13 -13.24
CA THR A 529 1.38 -35.70 -14.09
C THR A 529 2.61 -34.79 -14.13
N ALA A 530 3.66 -35.19 -14.86
CA ALA A 530 4.89 -34.40 -14.99
C ALA A 530 4.72 -33.10 -15.81
N ARG A 531 3.66 -33.02 -16.63
CA ARG A 531 3.29 -31.79 -17.35
C ARG A 531 2.54 -30.79 -16.47
N SER A 532 1.85 -31.29 -15.45
CA SER A 532 1.02 -30.48 -14.55
C SER A 532 1.82 -29.41 -13.80
N ARG A 533 1.18 -28.26 -13.60
CA ARG A 533 1.78 -27.08 -12.99
C ARG A 533 1.00 -26.67 -11.77
N LEU A 534 1.71 -26.30 -10.71
CA LEU A 534 1.10 -25.81 -9.48
C LEU A 534 1.13 -24.28 -9.45
N LEU A 535 -0.05 -23.68 -9.31
CA LEU A 535 -0.26 -22.25 -9.12
C LEU A 535 -0.58 -21.99 -7.65
N PHE A 536 0.19 -21.13 -6.97
CA PHE A 536 -0.07 -20.72 -5.59
C PHE A 536 0.42 -19.30 -5.34
N ALA A 537 -0.07 -18.68 -4.25
CA ALA A 537 0.03 -17.24 -4.04
C ALA A 537 -0.48 -16.50 -5.28
N ARG A 538 -1.75 -16.80 -5.62
CA ARG A 538 -2.43 -16.27 -6.80
C ARG A 538 -3.11 -14.94 -6.50
N ASP A 539 -3.58 -14.75 -5.26
CA ASP A 539 -4.02 -13.47 -4.74
C ASP A 539 -3.00 -12.37 -5.01
N ILE A 540 -3.44 -11.29 -5.66
CA ILE A 540 -2.59 -10.22 -6.19
C ILE A 540 -1.82 -9.54 -5.06
N SER A 541 -2.51 -9.11 -4.00
CA SER A 541 -1.88 -8.42 -2.87
C SER A 541 -0.87 -9.31 -2.14
N THR A 542 -1.24 -10.56 -1.85
CA THR A 542 -0.35 -11.54 -1.21
C THR A 542 0.87 -11.86 -2.08
N ARG A 543 0.68 -12.01 -3.40
CA ARG A 543 1.75 -12.28 -4.36
C ARG A 543 2.79 -11.18 -4.36
N LEU A 544 2.36 -9.92 -4.42
CA LEU A 544 3.25 -8.77 -4.48
C LEU A 544 3.93 -8.48 -3.16
N ARG A 545 3.20 -8.51 -2.03
CA ARG A 545 3.78 -8.36 -0.68
C ARG A 545 4.81 -9.44 -0.39
N ARG A 546 4.63 -10.64 -0.95
CA ARG A 546 5.61 -11.71 -0.85
C ARG A 546 6.84 -11.48 -1.72
N LEU A 547 6.64 -10.97 -2.93
CA LEU A 547 7.73 -10.74 -3.86
C LEU A 547 8.60 -9.55 -3.43
N ALA A 548 7.98 -8.41 -3.15
CA ALA A 548 8.66 -7.17 -2.74
C ALA A 548 8.06 -6.64 -1.41
N PRO A 549 8.41 -7.27 -0.26
CA PRO A 549 7.87 -6.91 1.06
C PRO A 549 8.38 -5.56 1.61
N PHE A 550 9.32 -4.93 0.93
CA PHE A 550 9.93 -3.65 1.31
C PHE A 550 9.20 -2.45 0.69
N LEU A 551 8.22 -2.68 -0.19
CA LEU A 551 7.30 -1.66 -0.68
C LEU A 551 6.00 -1.71 0.15
N THR A 552 5.40 -0.55 0.35
CA THR A 552 4.01 -0.46 0.81
C THR A 552 3.10 -0.51 -0.41
N TYR A 553 1.95 -1.17 -0.34
CA TYR A 553 1.03 -1.29 -1.48
C TYR A 553 -0.25 -0.56 -1.17
N ASP A 554 -0.87 -0.04 -2.21
CA ASP A 554 -2.24 0.44 -2.19
C ASP A 554 -3.21 -0.67 -1.77
N THR A 555 -4.36 -0.26 -1.26
CA THR A 555 -5.37 -1.17 -0.73
C THR A 555 -6.14 -1.87 -1.86
N ASP A 556 -6.27 -1.23 -3.03
CA ASP A 556 -7.20 -1.62 -4.09
C ASP A 556 -6.49 -1.83 -5.45
N PRO A 557 -6.18 -3.08 -5.86
CA PRO A 557 -5.67 -3.39 -7.19
C PRO A 557 -6.79 -3.26 -8.23
N TYR A 558 -6.49 -2.68 -9.39
CA TYR A 558 -7.50 -2.47 -10.43
C TYR A 558 -7.28 -3.28 -11.69
N LEU A 559 -8.37 -3.75 -12.28
CA LEU A 559 -8.36 -4.53 -13.51
C LEU A 559 -8.45 -3.64 -14.75
N VAL A 560 -7.66 -3.96 -15.77
CA VAL A 560 -7.67 -3.30 -17.07
C VAL A 560 -7.75 -4.33 -18.19
N LEU A 561 -8.54 -4.05 -19.21
CA LEU A 561 -8.62 -4.82 -20.46
C LEU A 561 -7.66 -4.22 -21.50
N VAL A 562 -6.51 -4.87 -21.72
CA VAL A 562 -5.48 -4.40 -22.66
C VAL A 562 -5.18 -5.45 -23.71
N GLY A 563 -5.30 -5.11 -24.99
CA GLY A 563 -4.98 -6.02 -26.10
C GLY A 563 -5.75 -7.34 -26.07
N GLY A 564 -6.96 -7.33 -25.49
CA GLY A 564 -7.79 -8.51 -25.28
C GLY A 564 -7.36 -9.44 -24.15
N ARG A 565 -6.48 -8.99 -23.25
CA ARG A 565 -6.07 -9.66 -22.02
C ARG A 565 -6.48 -8.85 -20.80
N LEU A 566 -6.63 -9.54 -19.69
CA LEU A 566 -6.97 -8.97 -18.38
C LEU A 566 -5.68 -8.80 -17.57
N VAL A 567 -5.43 -7.58 -17.11
CA VAL A 567 -4.20 -7.21 -16.40
C VAL A 567 -4.58 -6.41 -15.15
N TRP A 568 -4.02 -6.80 -14.01
CA TRP A 568 -4.15 -6.06 -12.77
C TRP A 568 -3.02 -5.05 -12.65
N ILE A 569 -3.34 -3.84 -12.20
CA ILE A 569 -2.37 -2.80 -11.85
C ILE A 569 -2.57 -2.45 -10.39
N ILE A 570 -1.48 -2.28 -9.66
CA ILE A 570 -1.51 -1.83 -8.27
C ILE A 570 -0.35 -0.91 -7.97
N ASP A 571 -0.66 0.09 -7.18
CA ASP A 571 0.26 1.15 -6.83
C ASP A 571 1.13 0.73 -5.65
N ALA A 572 2.43 0.99 -5.73
CA ALA A 572 3.39 0.65 -4.71
C ALA A 572 4.19 1.88 -4.30
N TYR A 573 4.16 2.14 -2.99
CA TYR A 573 4.76 3.28 -2.35
C TYR A 573 6.11 2.96 -1.73
N THR A 574 7.00 3.93 -1.84
CA THR A 574 8.14 4.03 -0.92
C THR A 574 7.79 4.94 0.23
N THR A 575 7.90 4.42 1.45
CA THR A 575 7.53 5.13 2.68
C THR A 575 8.72 5.23 3.64
N SER A 576 8.74 6.27 4.46
CA SER A 576 9.71 6.41 5.55
C SER A 576 9.11 7.18 6.72
N SER A 577 9.65 6.95 7.91
CA SER A 577 9.38 7.70 9.14
C SER A 577 10.56 8.56 9.58
N ARG A 578 11.57 8.70 8.70
CA ARG A 578 12.88 9.31 9.00
C ARG A 578 13.20 10.51 8.11
N TYR A 579 12.18 11.20 7.62
CA TYR A 579 12.37 12.49 6.97
C TYR A 579 12.42 13.60 8.04
N PRO A 580 13.51 14.38 8.16
CA PRO A 580 13.65 15.38 9.21
C PRO A 580 12.65 16.54 9.03
N PHE A 581 12.13 17.08 10.14
CA PHE A 581 11.13 18.18 10.16
C PHE A 581 9.78 17.87 9.46
N ALA A 582 9.57 16.67 8.90
CA ALA A 582 8.29 16.30 8.33
C ALA A 582 7.35 15.74 9.40
N THR A 583 6.17 16.33 9.51
CA THR A 583 5.15 15.91 10.47
C THR A 583 4.60 14.54 10.09
N PRO A 584 4.68 13.52 10.97
CA PRO A 584 4.20 12.19 10.65
C PRO A 584 2.67 12.14 10.67
N LEU A 585 2.09 11.46 9.69
CA LEU A 585 0.69 11.02 9.66
C LEU A 585 0.68 9.49 9.66
N GLU A 586 -0.02 8.88 10.62
CA GLU A 586 -0.12 7.41 10.75
C GLU A 586 1.26 6.70 10.80
N GLY A 587 2.27 7.37 11.36
CA GLY A 587 3.64 6.84 11.45
C GLY A 587 4.49 7.02 10.19
N ILE A 588 3.94 7.62 9.12
CA ILE A 588 4.61 7.92 7.86
C ILE A 588 4.92 9.42 7.81
N ASN A 589 6.15 9.81 7.46
CA ASN A 589 6.50 11.20 7.23
C ASN A 589 7.19 11.44 5.89
N TYR A 590 7.16 10.45 4.99
CA TYR A 590 7.56 10.52 3.60
C TYR A 590 6.82 9.45 2.82
N ILE A 591 6.25 9.81 1.67
CA ILE A 591 5.56 8.88 0.77
C ILE A 591 5.74 9.32 -0.68
N ARG A 592 5.99 8.35 -1.57
CA ARG A 592 5.99 8.52 -3.03
C ARG A 592 5.35 7.32 -3.69
N ASN A 593 4.51 7.57 -4.70
CA ASN A 593 4.03 6.55 -5.65
C ASN A 593 5.15 6.27 -6.66
N SER A 594 6.17 5.55 -6.20
CA SER A 594 7.40 5.34 -6.98
C SER A 594 7.29 4.21 -7.99
N VAL A 595 6.43 3.22 -7.74
CA VAL A 595 6.38 1.97 -8.52
C VAL A 595 4.93 1.59 -8.84
N LYS A 596 4.70 1.14 -10.07
CA LYS A 596 3.47 0.47 -10.50
C LYS A 596 3.78 -1.02 -10.72
N ALA A 597 3.05 -1.90 -10.03
CA ALA A 597 3.15 -3.33 -10.26
C ALA A 597 2.02 -3.78 -11.20
N VAL A 598 2.37 -4.57 -12.20
CA VAL A 598 1.45 -5.07 -13.23
C VAL A 598 1.45 -6.59 -13.17
N VAL A 599 0.28 -7.21 -13.05
CA VAL A 599 0.10 -8.66 -12.95
C VAL A 599 -0.85 -9.16 -14.03
N ASP A 600 -0.38 -10.07 -14.86
CA ASP A 600 -1.23 -10.73 -15.86
C ASP A 600 -2.21 -11.71 -15.19
N ALA A 601 -3.51 -11.58 -15.44
CA ALA A 601 -4.53 -12.40 -14.79
C ALA A 601 -4.50 -13.88 -15.21
N TYR A 602 -3.86 -14.21 -16.34
CA TYR A 602 -3.77 -15.57 -16.88
C TYR A 602 -2.44 -16.25 -16.56
N ASP A 603 -1.32 -15.59 -16.84
CA ASP A 603 0.03 -16.13 -16.64
C ASP A 603 0.57 -15.86 -15.22
N GLY A 604 0.06 -14.83 -14.53
CA GLY A 604 0.56 -14.42 -13.21
C GLY A 604 1.96 -13.81 -13.23
N THR A 605 2.45 -13.43 -14.41
CA THR A 605 3.70 -12.69 -14.58
C THR A 605 3.57 -11.33 -13.93
N VAL A 606 4.59 -10.94 -13.17
CA VAL A 606 4.61 -9.68 -12.42
C VAL A 606 5.73 -8.81 -12.95
N ASP A 607 5.42 -7.56 -13.26
CA ASP A 607 6.39 -6.54 -13.65
C ASP A 607 6.28 -5.30 -12.76
N PHE A 608 7.40 -4.80 -12.25
CA PHE A 608 7.47 -3.55 -11.48
C PHE A 608 8.07 -2.45 -12.33
N TYR A 609 7.32 -1.38 -12.55
CA TYR A 609 7.76 -0.22 -13.31
C TYR A 609 8.00 0.98 -12.39
N ILE A 610 9.18 1.58 -12.45
CA ILE A 610 9.51 2.81 -11.71
C ILE A 610 8.88 3.99 -12.45
N VAL A 611 7.88 4.62 -11.84
CA VAL A 611 7.16 5.79 -12.36
C VAL A 611 7.69 7.11 -11.81
N ASP A 612 8.27 7.12 -10.60
CA ASP A 612 9.01 8.26 -10.06
C ASP A 612 10.51 7.93 -9.96
N PRO A 613 11.30 8.14 -11.03
CA PRO A 613 12.74 7.88 -11.00
C PRO A 613 13.50 8.88 -10.12
N GLY A 614 12.85 9.96 -9.66
CA GLY A 614 13.46 10.95 -8.77
C GLY A 614 13.46 10.53 -7.30
N ASP A 615 12.75 9.46 -6.93
CA ASP A 615 12.71 8.97 -5.56
C ASP A 615 13.99 8.21 -5.16
N PRO A 616 14.74 8.69 -4.15
CA PRO A 616 15.99 8.05 -3.72
C PRO A 616 15.78 6.69 -3.03
N ILE A 617 14.59 6.44 -2.47
CA ILE A 617 14.30 5.16 -1.81
C ILE A 617 14.16 4.06 -2.85
N VAL A 618 13.39 4.27 -3.92
CA VAL A 618 13.29 3.28 -5.01
C VAL A 618 14.64 3.10 -5.72
N ASP A 619 15.45 4.14 -5.90
CA ASP A 619 16.79 4.01 -6.48
C ASP A 619 17.74 3.17 -5.57
N SER A 620 17.69 3.35 -4.24
CA SER A 620 18.39 2.46 -3.30
C SER A 620 17.93 1.01 -3.43
N LEU A 621 16.61 0.78 -3.51
CA LEU A 621 16.03 -0.55 -3.69
C LEU A 621 16.41 -1.17 -5.05
N SER A 622 16.48 -0.38 -6.12
CA SER A 622 16.93 -0.79 -7.45
C SER A 622 18.40 -1.22 -7.43
N GLY A 623 19.25 -0.53 -6.67
CA GLY A 623 20.62 -0.98 -6.40
C GLY A 623 20.70 -2.35 -5.72
N ILE A 624 19.79 -2.64 -4.78
CA ILE A 624 19.72 -3.92 -4.07
C ILE A 624 19.14 -5.03 -4.97
N PHE A 625 18.12 -4.70 -5.77
CA PHE A 625 17.34 -5.62 -6.60
C PHE A 625 17.25 -5.15 -8.08
N PRO A 626 18.36 -5.15 -8.83
CA PRO A 626 18.39 -4.58 -10.18
C PRO A 626 17.54 -5.33 -11.21
N GLU A 627 17.26 -6.61 -10.98
CA GLU A 627 16.42 -7.43 -11.86
C GLU A 627 14.92 -7.24 -11.59
N LEU A 628 14.54 -6.64 -10.47
CA LEU A 628 13.13 -6.49 -10.06
C LEU A 628 12.44 -5.34 -10.78
N PHE A 629 13.15 -4.22 -10.94
CA PHE A 629 12.56 -2.97 -11.41
C PHE A 629 12.88 -2.69 -12.87
N LYS A 630 11.86 -2.27 -13.61
CA LYS A 630 11.94 -1.82 -15.00
C LYS A 630 11.69 -0.31 -15.07
N PRO A 631 12.29 0.41 -16.03
CA PRO A 631 11.95 1.81 -16.26
C PRO A 631 10.52 1.92 -16.82
N VAL A 632 9.81 3.01 -16.51
CA VAL A 632 8.46 3.27 -17.07
C VAL A 632 8.44 3.27 -18.61
N SER A 633 9.55 3.63 -19.27
CA SER A 633 9.65 3.60 -20.73
C SER A 633 9.55 2.19 -21.33
N ALA A 634 9.76 1.14 -20.53
CA ALA A 634 9.56 -0.25 -20.94
C ALA A 634 8.10 -0.71 -20.79
N MET A 635 7.24 0.10 -20.17
CA MET A 635 5.82 -0.19 -20.02
C MET A 635 5.11 -0.09 -21.39
N PRO A 636 4.29 -1.09 -21.77
CA PRO A 636 3.47 -0.99 -22.97
C PRO A 636 2.58 0.26 -22.94
N ALA A 637 2.51 0.99 -24.07
CA ALA A 637 1.76 2.24 -24.16
C ALA A 637 0.28 2.08 -23.79
N ASP A 638 -0.33 0.96 -24.17
CA ASP A 638 -1.71 0.67 -23.83
C ASP A 638 -1.92 0.56 -22.32
N ILE A 639 -1.02 -0.10 -21.58
CA ILE A 639 -1.06 -0.15 -20.10
C ILE A 639 -0.82 1.24 -19.51
N GLY A 640 0.13 2.00 -20.09
CA GLY A 640 0.44 3.36 -19.68
C GLY A 640 -0.76 4.32 -19.75
N ALA A 641 -1.66 4.10 -20.73
CA ALA A 641 -2.87 4.91 -20.90
C ALA A 641 -3.91 4.73 -19.78
N HIS A 642 -3.81 3.63 -19.01
CA HIS A 642 -4.73 3.30 -17.93
C HIS A 642 -4.16 3.64 -16.54
N LEU A 643 -2.96 4.21 -16.45
CA LEU A 643 -2.40 4.62 -15.16
C LEU A 643 -3.31 5.65 -14.49
N ARG A 644 -3.54 5.45 -13.19
CA ARG A 644 -4.26 6.36 -12.30
C ARG A 644 -3.35 6.88 -11.18
N TYR A 645 -3.69 8.04 -10.64
CA TYR A 645 -3.10 8.56 -9.42
C TYR A 645 -3.76 7.86 -8.23
N PRO A 646 -2.99 7.32 -7.28
CA PRO A 646 -3.55 6.48 -6.22
C PRO A 646 -4.44 7.26 -5.25
N VAL A 647 -5.54 6.63 -4.85
CA VAL A 647 -6.51 7.22 -3.91
C VAL A 647 -5.91 7.31 -2.50
N ASP A 648 -5.31 6.23 -1.98
CA ASP A 648 -4.76 6.20 -0.61
C ASP A 648 -3.69 7.30 -0.39
N MET A 649 -2.77 7.45 -1.35
CA MET A 649 -1.74 8.49 -1.28
C MET A 649 -2.35 9.90 -1.42
N PHE A 650 -3.33 10.06 -2.30
CA PHE A 650 -4.00 11.35 -2.50
C PHE A 650 -4.77 11.80 -1.24
N GLU A 651 -5.41 10.88 -0.52
CA GLU A 651 -6.04 11.19 0.76
C GLU A 651 -5.04 11.64 1.82
N ILE A 652 -3.92 10.92 1.96
CA ILE A 652 -2.83 11.31 2.88
C ILE A 652 -2.34 12.71 2.54
N GLN A 653 -2.09 12.96 1.25
CA GLN A 653 -1.67 14.25 0.73
C GLN A 653 -2.69 15.35 1.00
N ALA A 654 -3.98 15.09 0.79
CA ALA A 654 -5.06 16.03 1.06
C ALA A 654 -5.16 16.39 2.54
N ARG A 655 -5.08 15.39 3.44
CA ARG A 655 -5.10 15.61 4.91
C ARG A 655 -3.90 16.43 5.37
N VAL A 656 -2.70 16.18 4.82
CA VAL A 656 -1.52 17.01 5.09
C VAL A 656 -1.72 18.42 4.55
N TYR A 657 -2.18 18.56 3.30
CA TYR A 657 -2.38 19.86 2.67
C TYR A 657 -3.42 20.73 3.41
N ALA A 658 -4.44 20.11 4.00
CA ALA A 658 -5.50 20.79 4.75
C ALA A 658 -4.96 21.70 5.87
N THR A 659 -3.78 21.38 6.43
CA THR A 659 -3.09 22.25 7.40
C THR A 659 -1.86 22.93 6.79
N PHE A 660 -1.09 22.24 5.96
CA PHE A 660 0.23 22.71 5.50
C PHE A 660 0.20 23.62 4.26
N HIS A 661 -0.97 23.90 3.68
CA HIS A 661 -1.12 24.95 2.67
C HIS A 661 -0.85 26.35 3.25
N MET A 662 -0.97 26.54 4.57
CA MET A 662 -0.60 27.75 5.29
C MET A 662 0.93 27.90 5.32
N ARG A 663 1.49 28.55 4.29
CA ARG A 663 2.95 28.72 4.14
C ARG A 663 3.53 29.81 5.06
N ASP A 664 2.72 30.73 5.56
CA ASP A 664 3.15 31.74 6.52
C ASP A 664 3.18 31.15 7.95
N PRO A 665 4.34 31.17 8.64
CA PRO A 665 4.47 30.65 10.00
C PRO A 665 3.53 31.29 11.03
N ARG A 666 3.17 32.56 10.86
CA ARG A 666 2.28 33.28 11.79
C ARG A 666 0.85 32.76 11.69
N VAL A 667 0.35 32.66 10.45
CA VAL A 667 -0.97 32.09 10.14
C VAL A 667 -1.05 30.64 10.60
N PHE A 668 0.02 29.87 10.36
CA PHE A 668 0.11 28.47 10.77
C PHE A 668 0.11 28.29 12.29
N TYR A 669 0.91 29.07 13.03
CA TYR A 669 0.99 29.00 14.50
C TYR A 669 -0.38 29.27 15.15
N ASN A 670 -1.11 30.25 14.64
CA ASN A 670 -2.45 30.60 15.11
C ASN A 670 -3.56 29.67 14.60
N ARG A 671 -3.25 28.79 13.63
CA ARG A 671 -4.22 27.89 12.96
C ARG A 671 -5.43 28.65 12.38
N GLU A 672 -5.17 29.79 11.76
CA GLU A 672 -6.23 30.72 11.29
C GLU A 672 -7.04 30.20 10.10
N ASP A 673 -6.48 29.31 9.27
CA ASP A 673 -7.10 28.82 8.02
C ASP A 673 -6.98 27.30 7.91
N VAL A 674 -7.39 26.55 8.94
CA VAL A 674 -7.39 25.08 8.89
C VAL A 674 -8.57 24.57 8.05
N TRP A 675 -8.25 23.71 7.08
CA TRP A 675 -9.25 23.05 6.24
C TRP A 675 -9.57 21.65 6.77
N THR A 676 -10.69 21.11 6.34
CA THR A 676 -11.13 19.73 6.57
C THR A 676 -11.69 19.14 5.29
N ILE A 677 -11.65 17.81 5.20
CA ILE A 677 -12.41 17.09 4.20
C ILE A 677 -13.89 17.20 4.61
N PRO A 678 -14.79 17.67 3.73
CA PRO A 678 -16.21 17.79 4.03
C PRO A 678 -16.86 16.42 4.19
N THR A 679 -18.04 16.40 4.79
CA THR A 679 -18.88 15.21 4.89
C THR A 679 -20.04 15.28 3.89
N GLU A 680 -20.59 14.12 3.55
CA GLU A 680 -21.79 13.94 2.73
C GLU A 680 -22.74 12.92 3.38
N LEU A 681 -23.95 12.76 2.84
CA LEU A 681 -24.89 11.75 3.31
C LEU A 681 -24.92 10.57 2.34
N PHE A 682 -24.35 9.43 2.74
CA PHE A 682 -24.46 8.20 1.96
C PHE A 682 -25.58 7.32 2.54
N GLY A 683 -26.62 7.08 1.75
CA GLY A 683 -27.86 6.49 2.27
C GLY A 683 -28.46 7.33 3.40
N SER A 684 -28.24 6.91 4.65
CA SER A 684 -28.70 7.60 5.87
C SER A 684 -27.56 7.97 6.82
N GLU A 685 -26.31 7.67 6.45
CA GLU A 685 -25.14 7.87 7.31
C GLU A 685 -24.30 9.06 6.83
N THR A 686 -23.78 9.83 7.77
CA THR A 686 -22.84 10.90 7.48
C THR A 686 -21.44 10.34 7.38
N VAL A 687 -20.83 10.46 6.19
CA VAL A 687 -19.50 9.94 5.88
C VAL A 687 -18.60 11.05 5.34
N PRO A 688 -17.28 10.99 5.52
CA PRO A 688 -16.37 11.90 4.83
C PRO A 688 -16.45 11.66 3.31
N VAL A 689 -16.31 12.73 2.52
CA VAL A 689 -16.24 12.60 1.06
C VAL A 689 -14.97 11.86 0.66
N GLU A 690 -15.12 10.75 -0.07
CA GLU A 690 -14.02 10.00 -0.67
C GLU A 690 -13.54 10.71 -1.96
N PRO A 691 -12.24 10.67 -2.31
CA PRO A 691 -11.80 11.15 -3.63
C PRO A 691 -12.47 10.36 -4.76
N TYR A 692 -12.85 11.04 -5.85
CA TYR A 692 -13.50 10.40 -6.98
C TYR A 692 -12.97 10.89 -8.33
N TYR A 693 -13.02 9.99 -9.31
CA TYR A 693 -12.56 10.26 -10.67
C TYR A 693 -13.62 10.96 -11.51
N VAL A 694 -13.19 12.02 -12.19
CA VAL A 694 -14.02 12.78 -13.13
C VAL A 694 -13.25 12.99 -14.42
N THR A 695 -13.95 12.89 -15.55
CA THR A 695 -13.41 13.27 -16.86
C THR A 695 -13.82 14.70 -17.18
N MET A 696 -12.90 15.66 -17.12
CA MET A 696 -13.20 17.08 -17.37
C MET A 696 -12.04 17.84 -18.00
N ARG A 697 -12.30 19.06 -18.50
CA ARG A 697 -11.25 19.96 -18.99
C ARG A 697 -10.73 20.81 -17.82
N LEU A 698 -9.43 20.74 -17.57
CA LEU A 698 -8.80 21.51 -16.50
C LEU A 698 -8.24 22.84 -17.05
N GLY A 699 -8.70 23.97 -16.50
CA GLY A 699 -8.25 25.30 -16.92
C GLY A 699 -8.52 25.59 -18.40
N SER A 700 -7.50 26.08 -19.13
CA SER A 700 -7.62 26.45 -20.55
C SER A 700 -7.35 25.29 -21.52
N GLU A 701 -7.27 24.05 -21.06
CA GLU A 701 -6.92 22.92 -21.93
C GLU A 701 -8.05 22.57 -22.91
N ALA A 702 -7.65 22.13 -24.09
CA ALA A 702 -8.57 21.82 -25.18
C ALA A 702 -9.21 20.42 -25.07
N ARG A 703 -8.58 19.49 -24.35
CA ARG A 703 -9.00 18.09 -24.25
C ARG A 703 -9.48 17.77 -22.83
N PRO A 704 -10.54 16.97 -22.67
CA PRO A 704 -10.90 16.41 -21.38
C PRO A 704 -9.80 15.44 -20.91
N GLU A 705 -9.52 15.49 -19.62
CA GLU A 705 -8.59 14.59 -18.94
C GLU A 705 -9.31 13.85 -17.82
N PHE A 706 -8.80 12.66 -17.52
CA PHE A 706 -9.21 11.90 -16.35
C PHE A 706 -8.45 12.40 -15.13
N ILE A 707 -9.18 12.90 -14.14
CA ILE A 707 -8.59 13.49 -12.94
C ILE A 707 -9.26 12.95 -11.69
N LEU A 708 -8.50 12.82 -10.62
CA LEU A 708 -8.99 12.48 -9.28
C LEU A 708 -9.20 13.78 -8.52
N ILE A 709 -10.38 14.00 -7.93
CA ILE A 709 -10.70 15.26 -7.25
C ILE A 709 -11.20 15.05 -5.82
N LEU A 710 -10.97 16.04 -4.96
CA LEU A 710 -11.48 16.10 -3.60
C LEU A 710 -11.78 17.55 -3.15
N PRO A 711 -13.00 17.86 -2.68
CA PRO A 711 -13.34 19.18 -2.15
C PRO A 711 -12.80 19.40 -0.73
N PHE A 712 -12.67 20.68 -0.33
CA PHE A 712 -12.29 21.12 1.01
C PHE A 712 -13.28 22.15 1.57
N ALA A 713 -13.51 22.05 2.88
CA ALA A 713 -14.28 23.00 3.68
C ALA A 713 -13.41 23.54 4.84
N PRO A 714 -13.71 24.72 5.43
CA PRO A 714 -13.07 25.17 6.66
C PRO A 714 -13.41 24.24 7.83
N ALA A 715 -12.51 24.11 8.81
CA ALA A 715 -12.75 23.24 9.96
C ALA A 715 -14.03 23.55 10.78
N ASN A 716 -14.55 24.79 10.70
CA ASN A 716 -15.71 25.25 11.48
C ASN A 716 -16.93 25.61 10.60
N ARG A 717 -16.92 25.29 9.31
CA ARG A 717 -18.02 25.63 8.39
C ARG A 717 -18.18 24.58 7.30
N ASP A 718 -19.41 24.40 6.84
CA ASP A 718 -19.69 23.41 5.79
C ASP A 718 -19.52 23.95 4.37
N ASN A 719 -19.34 25.27 4.17
CA ASN A 719 -19.18 25.82 2.82
C ASN A 719 -17.84 25.42 2.20
N MET A 720 -17.80 25.15 0.90
CA MET A 720 -16.53 24.85 0.23
C MET A 720 -15.66 26.11 0.13
N ILE A 721 -14.35 25.89 0.22
CA ILE A 721 -13.32 26.94 0.07
C ILE A 721 -12.24 26.57 -0.93
N ALA A 722 -12.07 25.29 -1.22
CA ALA A 722 -11.18 24.83 -2.26
C ALA A 722 -11.58 23.43 -2.75
N TRP A 723 -10.93 22.98 -3.81
CA TRP A 723 -10.84 21.57 -4.17
C TRP A 723 -9.44 21.29 -4.72
N MET A 724 -8.96 20.06 -4.54
CA MET A 724 -7.71 19.58 -5.09
C MET A 724 -7.98 18.55 -6.19
N ALA A 725 -7.13 18.54 -7.20
CA ALA A 725 -7.11 17.54 -8.24
C ALA A 725 -5.71 16.97 -8.49
N ALA A 726 -5.69 15.67 -8.81
CA ALA A 726 -4.53 14.98 -9.37
C ALA A 726 -4.82 14.56 -10.81
N ARG A 727 -3.89 14.85 -11.72
CA ARG A 727 -4.01 14.53 -13.15
C ARG A 727 -3.54 13.10 -13.42
N ASN A 728 -4.33 12.30 -14.15
CA ASN A 728 -4.02 10.89 -14.45
C ASN A 728 -3.49 10.67 -15.87
N ASP A 729 -3.59 11.66 -16.76
CA ASP A 729 -3.22 11.50 -18.17
C ASP A 729 -1.83 12.10 -18.48
N ALA A 730 -1.08 11.43 -19.36
CA ALA A 730 0.17 11.96 -19.88
C ALA A 730 -0.09 13.15 -20.84
N PRO A 731 0.77 14.18 -20.86
CA PRO A 731 2.09 14.28 -20.21
C PRO A 731 2.07 14.76 -18.76
N SER A 732 0.91 15.13 -18.23
CA SER A 732 0.77 15.83 -16.94
C SER A 732 0.50 14.90 -15.75
N TYR A 733 0.72 13.60 -15.93
CA TYR A 733 0.51 12.57 -14.91
C TYR A 733 1.18 12.93 -13.58
N GLY A 734 0.40 12.90 -12.50
CA GLY A 734 0.87 13.15 -11.14
C GLY A 734 1.00 14.64 -10.75
N GLU A 735 0.62 15.56 -11.62
CA GLU A 735 0.51 16.98 -11.25
C GLU A 735 -0.69 17.22 -10.32
N LEU A 736 -0.43 17.90 -9.20
CA LEU A 736 -1.44 18.32 -8.22
C LEU A 736 -1.80 19.79 -8.40
N VAL A 737 -3.09 20.09 -8.50
CA VAL A 737 -3.62 21.45 -8.64
C VAL A 737 -4.68 21.69 -7.57
N VAL A 738 -4.66 22.86 -6.95
CA VAL A 738 -5.64 23.30 -5.96
C VAL A 738 -6.33 24.55 -6.45
N TYR A 739 -7.65 24.49 -6.53
CA TYR A 739 -8.51 25.61 -6.89
C TYR A 739 -9.12 26.19 -5.64
N ARG A 740 -8.89 27.48 -5.40
CA ARG A 740 -9.40 28.22 -4.24
C ARG A 740 -10.58 29.11 -4.63
N PHE A 741 -11.65 29.03 -3.86
CA PHE A 741 -12.81 29.90 -4.02
C PHE A 741 -12.57 31.28 -3.36
N PRO A 742 -13.12 32.37 -3.90
CA PRO A 742 -13.01 33.70 -3.31
C PRO A 742 -13.77 33.78 -1.98
N LYS A 743 -13.24 34.53 -1.01
CA LYS A 743 -13.89 34.74 0.30
C LYS A 743 -15.18 35.56 0.23
N GLU A 744 -15.45 36.20 -0.90
CA GLU A 744 -16.58 37.10 -1.13
C GLU A 744 -17.85 36.38 -1.60
N ARG A 745 -17.73 35.14 -2.11
CA ARG A 745 -18.86 34.34 -2.60
C ARG A 745 -18.95 33.00 -1.87
N LEU A 746 -20.18 32.58 -1.60
CA LEU A 746 -20.47 31.31 -0.93
C LEU A 746 -20.52 30.17 -1.97
N ALA A 747 -19.55 29.26 -1.94
CA ALA A 747 -19.64 27.97 -2.63
C ALA A 747 -20.24 26.92 -1.67
N PHE A 748 -21.33 26.26 -2.07
CA PHE A 748 -22.00 25.31 -1.19
C PHE A 748 -21.18 24.05 -0.96
N GLY A 749 -21.07 23.63 0.30
CA GLY A 749 -20.55 22.32 0.69
C GLY A 749 -21.38 21.15 0.21
N PRO A 750 -20.80 19.94 0.10
CA PRO A 750 -21.56 18.70 -0.04
C PRO A 750 -22.70 18.61 0.99
N MET A 751 -22.39 18.66 2.30
CA MET A 751 -23.40 18.63 3.37
C MET A 751 -24.44 19.77 3.31
N GLN A 752 -24.09 20.93 2.75
CA GLN A 752 -25.04 22.02 2.57
C GLN A 752 -26.03 21.72 1.44
N VAL A 753 -25.54 21.16 0.32
CA VAL A 753 -26.40 20.71 -0.78
C VAL A 753 -27.31 19.57 -0.30
N GLU A 754 -26.77 18.61 0.44
CA GLU A 754 -27.52 17.56 1.14
C GLU A 754 -28.68 18.11 1.99
N SER A 755 -28.37 19.10 2.83
CA SER A 755 -29.38 19.74 3.69
C SER A 755 -30.45 20.45 2.86
N ARG A 756 -30.07 21.07 1.74
CA ARG A 756 -31.02 21.77 0.87
C ARG A 756 -31.89 20.81 0.06
N ILE A 757 -31.35 19.66 -0.34
CA ILE A 757 -32.12 18.57 -0.95
C ILE A 757 -33.21 18.10 0.02
N ASN A 758 -32.86 17.91 1.29
CA ASN A 758 -33.82 17.51 2.33
C ASN A 758 -34.82 18.61 2.72
N GLN A 759 -34.50 19.88 2.45
CA GLN A 759 -35.41 21.02 2.68
C GLN A 759 -36.34 21.31 1.50
N ASP A 760 -36.03 20.78 0.31
CA ASP A 760 -36.90 20.92 -0.85
C ASP A 760 -38.20 20.12 -0.61
N PRO A 761 -39.39 20.76 -0.61
CA PRO A 761 -40.63 20.08 -0.26
C PRO A 761 -40.99 18.92 -1.19
N VAL A 762 -40.66 19.03 -2.49
CA VAL A 762 -41.00 18.02 -3.49
C VAL A 762 -40.08 16.82 -3.33
N ILE A 763 -38.77 17.06 -3.21
CA ILE A 763 -37.79 15.99 -3.03
C ILE A 763 -38.00 15.29 -1.69
N SER A 764 -38.14 16.04 -0.58
CA SER A 764 -38.34 15.47 0.75
C SER A 764 -39.61 14.62 0.85
N GLN A 765 -40.72 15.08 0.27
CA GLN A 765 -41.96 14.30 0.23
C GLN A 765 -41.72 12.96 -0.50
N GLN A 766 -41.08 13.01 -1.66
CA GLN A 766 -40.82 11.82 -2.46
C GLN A 766 -39.85 10.84 -1.79
N LEU A 767 -38.76 11.33 -1.18
CA LEU A 767 -37.83 10.51 -0.41
C LEU A 767 -38.55 9.83 0.77
N THR A 768 -39.43 10.55 1.46
CA THR A 768 -40.20 10.00 2.58
C THR A 768 -41.18 8.92 2.12
N LEU A 769 -41.80 9.08 0.95
CA LEU A 769 -42.71 8.08 0.37
C LEU A 769 -41.98 6.82 -0.12
N TRP A 770 -40.79 6.97 -0.66
CA TRP A 770 -39.97 5.85 -1.13
C TRP A 770 -39.23 5.12 -0.02
N ASN A 771 -39.04 5.76 1.12
CA ASN A 771 -38.40 5.19 2.29
C ASN A 771 -39.46 4.76 3.33
N GLN A 772 -40.40 3.92 2.90
CA GLN A 772 -41.48 3.32 3.71
C GLN A 772 -41.40 1.79 3.70
N GLU A 773 -42.18 1.14 4.57
CA GLU A 773 -42.20 -0.32 4.72
C GLU A 773 -42.20 -1.05 3.35
N GLY A 774 -41.11 -1.77 3.08
CA GLY A 774 -40.92 -2.56 1.85
C GLY A 774 -39.93 -1.97 0.83
N SER A 775 -39.55 -0.69 0.92
CA SER A 775 -38.51 -0.09 0.08
C SER A 775 -37.60 0.87 0.84
N ARG A 776 -36.34 0.91 0.43
CA ARG A 776 -35.31 1.79 0.98
C ARG A 776 -34.73 2.65 -0.13
N VAL A 777 -34.57 3.93 0.15
CA VAL A 777 -33.81 4.83 -0.73
C VAL A 777 -32.33 4.75 -0.37
N ILE A 778 -31.49 4.57 -1.39
CA ILE A 778 -30.04 4.68 -1.28
C ILE A 778 -29.63 5.93 -2.03
N ARG A 779 -29.12 6.90 -1.26
CA ARG A 779 -28.50 8.11 -1.79
C ARG A 779 -27.06 7.80 -2.16
N GLY A 780 -26.70 7.94 -3.43
CA GLY A 780 -25.34 7.73 -3.90
C GLY A 780 -24.43 8.91 -3.55
N ASN A 781 -23.19 8.88 -4.05
CA ASN A 781 -22.22 9.94 -3.77
C ASN A 781 -22.67 11.25 -4.40
N LEU A 782 -22.51 12.35 -3.66
CA LEU A 782 -22.74 13.69 -4.17
C LEU A 782 -21.49 14.17 -4.90
N LEU A 783 -21.54 14.13 -6.23
CA LEU A 783 -20.43 14.56 -7.07
C LEU A 783 -20.44 16.07 -7.23
N VAL A 784 -19.36 16.71 -6.80
CA VAL A 784 -19.08 18.12 -7.08
C VAL A 784 -18.30 18.18 -8.39
N ILE A 785 -18.90 18.75 -9.43
CA ILE A 785 -18.35 18.77 -10.78
C ILE A 785 -18.09 20.22 -11.17
N PRO A 786 -16.83 20.67 -11.10
CA PRO A 786 -16.40 21.94 -11.66
C PRO A 786 -16.55 21.94 -13.19
N LEU A 787 -17.21 22.96 -13.74
CA LEU A 787 -17.35 23.18 -15.18
C LEU A 787 -16.90 24.61 -15.49
N GLU A 788 -15.71 24.76 -16.06
CA GLU A 788 -15.07 26.08 -16.23
C GLU A 788 -15.02 26.82 -14.88
N ASP A 789 -15.68 27.98 -14.75
CA ASP A 789 -15.79 28.76 -13.52
C ASP A 789 -17.04 28.44 -12.68
N THR A 790 -17.82 27.42 -13.07
CA THR A 790 -19.12 27.09 -12.47
C THR A 790 -19.09 25.79 -11.66
N LEU A 791 -20.02 25.65 -10.70
CA LEU A 791 -20.19 24.43 -9.91
C LEU A 791 -21.53 23.77 -10.19
N MET A 792 -21.46 22.48 -10.49
CA MET A 792 -22.60 21.57 -10.61
C MET A 792 -22.49 20.48 -9.57
N TYR A 793 -23.60 20.12 -8.93
CA TYR A 793 -23.67 19.00 -8.01
C TYR A 793 -24.62 17.96 -8.58
N VAL A 794 -24.22 16.70 -8.56
CA VAL A 794 -25.01 15.59 -9.10
C VAL A 794 -25.08 14.48 -8.07
N GLU A 795 -26.29 14.07 -7.71
CA GLU A 795 -26.54 12.98 -6.77
C GLU A 795 -27.53 11.96 -7.39
N PRO A 796 -27.13 10.70 -7.56
CA PRO A 796 -28.04 9.66 -7.99
C PRO A 796 -28.85 9.09 -6.82
N LEU A 797 -30.14 8.86 -7.06
CA LEU A 797 -31.05 8.20 -6.12
C LEU A 797 -31.40 6.80 -6.62
N PHE A 798 -31.06 5.80 -5.81
CA PHE A 798 -31.41 4.41 -6.04
C PHE A 798 -32.56 3.98 -5.14
N LEU A 799 -33.42 3.12 -5.66
CA LEU A 799 -34.47 2.45 -4.91
C LEU A 799 -34.13 0.97 -4.81
N GLN A 800 -34.25 0.41 -3.61
CA GLN A 800 -34.02 -1.01 -3.35
C GLN A 800 -35.17 -1.56 -2.51
N ALA A 801 -35.70 -2.72 -2.86
CA ALA A 801 -36.71 -3.38 -2.05
C ALA A 801 -36.07 -4.02 -0.80
N GLU A 802 -36.75 -4.05 0.35
CA GLU A 802 -36.17 -4.61 1.59
C GLU A 802 -35.75 -6.08 1.47
N ARG A 803 -36.48 -6.86 0.65
CA ARG A 803 -36.22 -8.29 0.43
C ARG A 803 -35.36 -8.59 -0.80
N SER A 804 -35.13 -7.61 -1.67
CA SER A 804 -34.33 -7.78 -2.89
C SER A 804 -33.17 -6.81 -2.90
N THR A 805 -31.96 -7.33 -3.03
CA THR A 805 -30.74 -6.51 -2.97
C THR A 805 -30.40 -5.82 -4.30
N LEU A 806 -31.32 -5.81 -5.27
CA LEU A 806 -31.10 -5.18 -6.57
C LEU A 806 -31.45 -3.68 -6.52
N PRO A 807 -30.47 -2.75 -6.59
CA PRO A 807 -30.76 -1.32 -6.61
C PRO A 807 -31.09 -0.86 -8.03
N GLU A 808 -32.12 -0.02 -8.14
CA GLU A 808 -32.58 0.59 -9.39
C GLU A 808 -32.35 2.10 -9.31
N LEU A 809 -31.64 2.69 -10.27
CA LEU A 809 -31.49 4.14 -10.34
C LEU A 809 -32.80 4.75 -10.85
N LYS A 810 -33.48 5.52 -9.99
CA LYS A 810 -34.80 6.09 -10.31
C LYS A 810 -34.76 7.58 -10.61
N ARG A 811 -33.89 8.34 -9.94
CA ARG A 811 -33.79 9.79 -10.14
C ARG A 811 -32.34 10.25 -10.06
N VAL A 812 -32.10 11.40 -10.70
CA VAL A 812 -30.88 12.17 -10.58
C VAL A 812 -31.26 13.55 -10.06
N ILE A 813 -30.64 13.95 -8.97
CA ILE A 813 -30.72 15.30 -8.43
C ILE A 813 -29.57 16.10 -9.00
N VAL A 814 -29.86 17.28 -9.53
CA VAL A 814 -28.85 18.24 -9.97
C VAL A 814 -29.10 19.56 -9.26
N ALA A 815 -28.03 20.11 -8.68
CA ALA A 815 -28.05 21.44 -8.08
C ALA A 815 -27.00 22.35 -8.72
N SER A 816 -27.35 23.64 -8.86
CA SER A 816 -26.40 24.70 -9.17
C SER A 816 -26.90 26.03 -8.60
N GLY A 817 -26.05 26.69 -7.82
CA GLY A 817 -26.43 27.92 -7.10
C GLY A 817 -27.68 27.73 -6.24
N PRO A 818 -28.74 28.55 -6.42
CA PRO A 818 -29.96 28.43 -5.64
C PRO A 818 -30.94 27.35 -6.15
N ARG A 819 -30.75 26.79 -7.35
CA ARG A 819 -31.72 25.86 -7.94
C ARG A 819 -31.34 24.41 -7.69
N ILE A 820 -32.34 23.60 -7.36
CA ILE A 820 -32.24 22.15 -7.18
C ILE A 820 -33.37 21.53 -7.99
N VAL A 821 -33.05 20.49 -8.74
CA VAL A 821 -34.00 19.78 -9.59
C VAL A 821 -33.77 18.29 -9.44
N MET A 822 -34.87 17.54 -9.38
CA MET A 822 -34.85 16.08 -9.42
C MET A 822 -35.61 15.59 -10.65
N ALA A 823 -34.95 14.81 -11.51
CA ALA A 823 -35.57 14.25 -12.72
C ALA A 823 -35.14 12.79 -12.94
N GLU A 824 -35.68 12.15 -13.99
CA GLU A 824 -35.42 10.72 -14.28
C GLU A 824 -34.05 10.48 -14.92
N SER A 825 -33.49 11.49 -15.58
CA SER A 825 -32.17 11.45 -16.20
C SER A 825 -31.41 12.75 -15.97
N LEU A 826 -30.08 12.69 -16.13
CA LEU A 826 -29.21 13.86 -16.02
C LEU A 826 -29.60 14.93 -17.06
N ASP A 827 -29.86 14.55 -18.31
CA ASP A 827 -30.25 15.50 -19.35
C ASP A 827 -31.61 16.17 -19.08
N ALA A 828 -32.57 15.42 -18.51
CA ALA A 828 -33.86 15.98 -18.09
C ALA A 828 -33.69 16.96 -16.92
N ALA A 829 -32.86 16.61 -15.93
CA ALA A 829 -32.56 17.46 -14.79
C ALA A 829 -31.85 18.75 -15.23
N LEU A 830 -30.87 18.65 -16.14
CA LEU A 830 -30.16 19.80 -16.70
C LEU A 830 -31.08 20.73 -17.49
N SER A 831 -31.95 20.16 -18.34
CA SER A 831 -32.92 20.95 -19.12
C SER A 831 -33.84 21.77 -18.21
N GLN A 832 -34.37 21.13 -17.17
CA GLN A 832 -35.21 21.79 -16.15
C GLN A 832 -34.44 22.83 -15.33
N LEU A 833 -33.20 22.53 -14.92
CA LEU A 833 -32.35 23.45 -14.15
C LEU A 833 -32.10 24.75 -14.93
N LEU A 834 -31.84 24.63 -16.23
CA LEU A 834 -31.59 25.74 -17.16
C LEU A 834 -32.87 26.45 -17.63
N GLY A 835 -34.06 25.98 -17.23
CA GLY A 835 -35.34 26.56 -17.64
C GLY A 835 -35.64 26.39 -19.14
N ARG A 836 -35.03 25.40 -19.81
CA ARG A 836 -35.35 25.00 -21.18
C ARG A 836 -36.46 23.96 -21.13
N ALA A 837 -37.40 24.00 -22.08
CA ALA A 837 -38.34 22.89 -22.25
C ALA A 837 -37.52 21.61 -22.43
N PRO A 838 -37.85 20.49 -21.75
CA PRO A 838 -37.15 19.24 -21.96
C PRO A 838 -37.20 18.95 -23.45
N GLY A 839 -36.03 18.93 -24.10
CA GLY A 839 -35.94 18.34 -25.42
C GLY A 839 -36.52 16.93 -25.30
N PRO A 840 -37.32 16.45 -26.28
CA PRO A 840 -37.82 15.09 -26.22
C PRO A 840 -36.63 14.19 -25.92
N ALA A 841 -36.75 13.35 -24.88
CA ALA A 841 -35.79 12.29 -24.62
C ALA A 841 -35.54 11.64 -25.98
N GLN A 842 -34.32 11.77 -26.51
CA GLN A 842 -34.01 11.06 -27.74
C GLN A 842 -34.12 9.60 -27.34
N PRO A 843 -35.09 8.82 -27.89
CA PRO A 843 -34.91 7.39 -27.84
C PRO A 843 -33.53 7.16 -28.45
N THR A 844 -32.69 6.42 -27.73
CA THR A 844 -31.44 5.87 -28.24
C THR A 844 -31.79 5.09 -29.48
N SER A 845 -31.81 5.79 -30.61
CA SER A 845 -31.89 5.20 -31.91
C SER A 845 -30.57 4.46 -32.05
N PRO A 846 -30.57 3.15 -32.38
CA PRO A 846 -29.34 2.52 -32.80
C PRO A 846 -28.75 3.40 -33.91
N GLY A 847 -27.46 3.71 -33.79
CA GLY A 847 -26.79 4.72 -34.62
C GLY A 847 -27.00 4.47 -36.12
N PRO A 848 -26.76 5.48 -36.97
CA PRO A 848 -26.96 5.34 -38.40
C PRO A 848 -25.92 4.38 -39.00
N SER A 849 -26.18 3.08 -38.92
CA SER A 849 -25.77 2.17 -39.96
C SER A 849 -26.69 2.43 -41.14
N GLY A 850 -26.29 3.32 -42.05
CA GLY A 850 -26.91 3.37 -43.39
C GLY A 850 -26.58 2.09 -44.16
N GLY A 851 -27.15 0.97 -43.74
CA GLY A 851 -27.14 -0.28 -44.45
C GLY A 851 -28.41 -0.43 -45.27
N ARG A 852 -28.31 -1.12 -46.41
CA ARG A 852 -29.43 -1.50 -47.27
C ARG A 852 -30.65 -2.10 -46.50
N PRO A 853 -30.48 -2.87 -45.40
CA PRO A 853 -31.62 -3.38 -44.61
C PRO A 853 -32.45 -2.28 -43.92
N ASP A 854 -31.81 -1.27 -43.33
CA ASP A 854 -32.49 -0.20 -42.58
C ASP A 854 -33.30 0.70 -43.52
N GLU A 855 -32.80 0.90 -44.74
CA GLU A 855 -33.52 1.61 -45.79
C GLU A 855 -34.76 0.82 -46.29
N LEU A 856 -34.63 -0.50 -46.45
CA LEU A 856 -35.74 -1.38 -46.83
C LEU A 856 -36.84 -1.44 -45.75
N ILE A 857 -36.47 -1.44 -44.47
CA ILE A 857 -37.42 -1.39 -43.34
C ILE A 857 -38.22 -0.07 -43.37
N ARG A 858 -37.53 1.06 -43.57
CA ARG A 858 -38.19 2.38 -43.67
C ARG A 858 -39.14 2.44 -44.87
N GLN A 859 -38.70 1.98 -46.04
CA GLN A 859 -39.53 1.95 -47.25
C GLN A 859 -40.75 1.03 -47.09
N ALA A 860 -40.59 -0.14 -46.44
CA ALA A 860 -41.68 -1.07 -46.17
C ALA A 860 -42.74 -0.41 -45.26
N ARG A 861 -42.33 0.25 -44.18
CA ARG A 861 -43.25 0.96 -43.29
C ARG A 861 -44.01 2.08 -44.00
N GLU A 862 -43.34 2.92 -44.78
CA GLU A 862 -43.99 3.99 -45.53
C GLU A 862 -44.97 3.49 -46.60
N THR A 863 -44.67 2.34 -47.20
CA THR A 863 -45.52 1.65 -48.19
C THR A 863 -46.77 1.08 -47.52
N TYR A 864 -46.63 0.47 -46.34
CA TYR A 864 -47.76 -0.01 -45.54
C TYR A 864 -48.67 1.15 -45.09
N GLU A 865 -48.11 2.24 -44.58
CA GLU A 865 -48.88 3.42 -44.16
C GLU A 865 -49.65 4.05 -45.34
N ARG A 866 -49.05 4.07 -46.54
CA ARG A 866 -49.73 4.49 -47.79
C ARG A 866 -50.88 3.56 -48.15
N ALA A 867 -50.68 2.25 -48.10
CA ALA A 867 -51.73 1.28 -48.34
C ALA A 867 -52.92 1.51 -47.37
N GLN A 868 -52.65 1.69 -46.07
CA GLN A 868 -53.69 1.96 -45.07
C GLN A 868 -54.44 3.29 -45.28
N ARG A 869 -53.81 4.30 -45.90
CA ARG A 869 -54.48 5.54 -46.29
C ARG A 869 -55.40 5.33 -47.50
N LEU A 870 -54.93 4.62 -48.52
CA LEU A 870 -55.71 4.31 -49.73
C LEU A 870 -56.92 3.41 -49.41
N LEU A 871 -56.75 2.45 -48.49
CA LEU A 871 -57.83 1.62 -47.99
C LEU A 871 -58.93 2.46 -47.30
N ARG A 872 -58.53 3.43 -46.45
CA ARG A 872 -59.45 4.36 -45.79
C ARG A 872 -60.17 5.31 -46.76
N GLN A 873 -59.57 5.56 -47.92
CA GLN A 873 -60.15 6.41 -48.98
C GLN A 873 -61.01 5.61 -49.99
N GLY A 874 -61.14 4.29 -49.82
CA GLY A 874 -61.91 3.43 -50.71
C GLY A 874 -61.23 3.12 -52.05
N ASP A 875 -59.94 3.45 -52.22
CA ASP A 875 -59.16 3.11 -53.41
C ASP A 875 -58.53 1.71 -53.27
N PHE A 876 -59.34 0.69 -53.59
CA PHE A 876 -58.92 -0.72 -53.52
C PHE A 876 -57.84 -1.07 -54.54
N THR A 877 -57.79 -0.39 -55.69
CA THR A 877 -56.78 -0.63 -56.74
C THR A 877 -55.43 -0.02 -56.36
N GLY A 878 -55.44 1.15 -55.71
CA GLY A 878 -54.26 1.75 -55.10
C GLY A 878 -53.74 0.93 -53.92
N TYR A 879 -54.63 0.46 -53.04
CA TYR A 879 -54.28 -0.43 -51.92
C TYR A 879 -53.60 -1.71 -52.39
N ALA A 880 -54.16 -2.40 -53.39
CA ALA A 880 -53.60 -3.65 -53.90
C ALA A 880 -52.17 -3.47 -54.44
N ARG A 881 -51.90 -2.36 -55.16
CA ARG A 881 -50.56 -2.04 -55.67
C ARG A 881 -49.54 -1.77 -54.56
N GLU A 882 -49.93 -1.03 -53.52
CA GLU A 882 -49.02 -0.74 -52.41
C GLU A 882 -48.76 -1.98 -51.54
N ILE A 883 -49.75 -2.88 -51.36
CA ILE A 883 -49.54 -4.16 -50.68
C ILE A 883 -48.60 -5.09 -51.46
N GLU A 884 -48.70 -5.12 -52.80
CA GLU A 884 -47.79 -5.90 -53.64
C GLU A 884 -46.35 -5.36 -53.55
N ARG A 885 -46.21 -4.02 -53.56
CA ARG A 885 -44.93 -3.33 -53.37
C ARG A 885 -44.32 -3.58 -51.98
N LEU A 886 -45.16 -3.65 -50.95
CA LEU A 886 -44.73 -4.06 -49.61
C LEU A 886 -44.18 -5.50 -49.62
N GLY A 887 -44.86 -6.41 -50.30
CA GLY A 887 -44.40 -7.80 -50.47
C GLY A 887 -43.07 -7.93 -51.20
N THR A 888 -42.76 -7.05 -52.16
CA THR A 888 -41.42 -7.00 -52.79
C THR A 888 -40.35 -6.49 -51.84
N LEU A 889 -40.62 -5.43 -51.07
CA LEU A 889 -39.67 -4.85 -50.12
C LEU A 889 -39.34 -5.83 -48.98
N LEU A 890 -40.33 -6.57 -48.49
CA LEU A 890 -40.11 -7.60 -47.45
C LEU A 890 -39.26 -8.77 -47.96
N ARG A 891 -39.38 -9.17 -49.23
CA ARG A 891 -38.54 -10.20 -49.85
C ARG A 891 -37.09 -9.74 -50.05
N GLU A 892 -36.91 -8.48 -50.45
CA GLU A 892 -35.57 -7.88 -50.55
C GLU A 892 -34.91 -7.73 -49.17
N LEU A 893 -35.70 -7.41 -48.15
CA LEU A 893 -35.23 -7.37 -46.76
C LEU A 893 -34.82 -8.75 -46.26
N GLU A 894 -35.61 -9.79 -46.55
CA GLU A 894 -35.26 -11.17 -46.20
C GLU A 894 -33.95 -11.62 -46.86
N GLN A 895 -33.73 -11.24 -48.13
CA GLN A 895 -32.48 -11.52 -48.84
C GLN A 895 -31.28 -10.75 -48.26
N ALA A 896 -31.49 -9.50 -47.84
CA ALA A 896 -30.44 -8.66 -47.25
C ALA A 896 -30.05 -9.05 -45.81
N LEU A 897 -30.88 -9.85 -45.12
CA LEU A 897 -30.65 -10.34 -43.76
C LEU A 897 -30.09 -11.76 -43.69
N ARG A 898 -29.92 -12.46 -44.82
CA ARG A 898 -29.23 -13.76 -44.85
C ARG A 898 -27.71 -13.54 -44.70
N PRO A 899 -27.02 -14.34 -43.86
CA PRO A 899 -25.60 -14.16 -43.54
C PRO A 899 -24.65 -14.35 -44.71
#